data_AF-A0A9D7STR0-F1
#
_entry.id   AF-A0A9D7STR0-F1
#
_cell.length_a   1.000
_cell.length_b   1.000
_cell.length_c   1.000
_cell.angle_alpha   90.00
_cell.angle_beta   90.00
_cell.angle_gamma   90.00
#
_symmetry.space_group_name_H-M   'P 1'
#
loop_
_entity.id
_entity.type
_entity.pdbx_description
1 polymer ?
#
loop_
_entity_poly.entity_id
_entity_poly.type
_entity_poly.pdbx_seq_one_letter_code
_entity_poly.pdbx_strand_id
1 'polypeptide(L)'
;MRFILILVCLLTLRTFTSAQTIPAPTQVDSISIDNGTPLSADPNDRIRYKVTIQNTGGSPATNVQLNAVPDPRTTLVPGSFRTSPLALDDAYASTGNVGLNVPVGAGLKANDFDDNLALATVTAGTFATTQSGSVMIAADGSFTYTPPAGFTGTDTYVYTLNDGNHVPGVVATSTATVTFTVSNLIWFIDNSAPAGDGRLGTPFNSLAAFNAGSAAAADVVYIEQTGTDYTAGIVLQNGERLFGEGHTGGANLANVLPFSLAPNSKTLPNINGLRPIITNAAGDGVGVAQNNILRGFDVGSCSDFGMENLAAATVGTLTISEVAINNTSGGGIKVGNGGVLAVTFSSISSSGGVNGINLSGSCTGSFVGGTGAISNPSGAAFLISGGTAAVDYNGTLSKTGTSSGRLVDIQTHATGLISLDGNLTNTATGATGIFANANTSGTISFNGASKTLTTAANGAVTFTSNTGTTINFTAGGLVINTTSGGGYSATGGGTVNVTGTTNTITSTTGTALNVANTTIGASNLNFLSISANGAANGIVLNTTGASGGLSVTGTGTTNGSGGTIQNITNRGVSATSTLNLSLKNITFTNANTTDGAPCGAADNSGCNAAIYLNTVTNATLDNTDINGTAQQGINLREVNGFTLNGSTIINGGAGGQTEEADFYALNLFGTCAITNSSLTVPAERAAVIYNTSKTMALTVNASTFGMNQTQPLGADGLEISSFGASNTTIDVIASTFIQPKTNGLQVITEGTSVSDVDIQTSTFDPGTGLAAAIDLDVNNTANMKFNIVNNPMIKGKGINIVNIFAFPSATFEGRINSNTVVNNGGSGAGIRVFSQGNGNSKVEIKNNTVTGGDDYGIDVTCQLGTGRLDATITGNTASVTALGFYVIHALAGNSGSVNTNKVCANVANNTTTAAAGAIGNFQARSATAGHEILLQGGGGTVAANWSANTNTPVPGLTSQSGTGVFTFGATCAIPANPIVSP
;
A
#
# COMPACT_ATOMS: atom_id res chain seq x y z
N MET A 1 34.64 83.72 -5.23
CA MET A 1 34.76 85.11 -4.74
C MET A 1 33.49 85.45 -3.93
N ARG A 2 33.45 86.56 -3.17
CA ARG A 2 32.43 86.83 -2.12
C ARG A 2 31.08 87.39 -2.63
N PHE A 3 30.14 87.59 -1.66
CA PHE A 3 28.83 88.28 -1.64
C PHE A 3 27.59 87.37 -1.87
N ILE A 4 26.61 87.20 -0.95
CA ILE A 4 25.65 88.13 -0.23
C ILE A 4 24.40 88.44 -1.09
N LEU A 5 23.12 88.38 -0.65
CA LEU A 5 22.42 87.83 0.55
C LEU A 5 20.87 87.94 0.32
N ILE A 6 20.02 87.38 1.20
CA ILE A 6 18.55 87.57 1.36
C ILE A 6 17.68 86.74 0.36
N LEU A 7 16.94 85.70 0.78
CA LEU A 7 15.58 85.65 1.43
C LEU A 7 14.46 86.08 0.44
N VAL A 8 13.23 85.54 0.38
CA VAL A 8 12.20 85.08 1.37
C VAL A 8 11.26 84.06 0.68
N CYS A 9 10.55 83.06 1.27
CA CYS A 9 10.57 82.20 2.48
C CYS A 9 9.47 81.11 2.28
N LEU A 10 8.93 80.49 3.36
CA LEU A 10 7.69 79.66 3.43
C LEU A 10 7.78 78.22 2.83
N LEU A 11 6.99 77.22 3.26
CA LEU A 11 6.23 77.05 4.53
C LEU A 11 6.03 75.56 4.87
N THR A 12 6.63 75.07 5.95
CA THR A 12 6.18 73.96 6.83
C THR A 12 7.14 73.87 8.02
N LEU A 13 6.76 73.20 9.11
CA LEU A 13 7.42 73.27 10.41
C LEU A 13 8.91 72.85 10.36
N ARG A 14 9.82 73.83 10.32
CA ARG A 14 11.26 73.61 10.50
C ARG A 14 11.61 73.80 11.97
N THR A 15 12.29 72.82 12.55
CA THR A 15 13.13 73.05 13.72
C THR A 15 14.23 74.04 13.34
N PHE A 16 14.40 75.11 14.13
CA PHE A 16 15.56 75.98 13.98
C PHE A 16 16.78 75.26 14.56
N THR A 17 17.57 74.62 13.70
CA THR A 17 18.95 74.28 14.05
C THR A 17 19.71 75.60 14.25
N SER A 18 19.95 75.93 15.52
CA SER A 18 20.76 77.10 15.89
C SER A 18 22.13 76.98 15.23
N ALA A 19 22.53 78.00 14.46
CA ALA A 19 23.83 77.99 13.81
C ALA A 19 24.93 77.95 14.88
N GLN A 20 25.95 77.11 14.69
CA GLN A 20 27.04 76.94 15.64
C GLN A 20 27.82 78.25 15.80
N THR A 21 27.60 78.95 16.91
CA THR A 21 28.43 80.07 17.35
C THR A 21 29.29 79.65 18.53
N ILE A 22 30.60 79.57 18.27
CA ILE A 22 31.63 79.68 19.29
C ILE A 22 32.12 81.13 19.21
N PRO A 23 31.83 82.01 20.20
CA PRO A 23 32.45 83.32 20.27
C PRO A 23 33.97 83.19 20.35
N ALA A 24 34.71 84.22 19.92
CA ALA A 24 36.17 84.21 20.03
C ALA A 24 36.60 83.93 21.49
N PRO A 25 37.48 82.95 21.74
CA PRO A 25 37.79 82.51 23.11
C PRO A 25 38.45 83.65 23.89
N THR A 26 37.99 83.86 25.12
CA THR A 26 38.53 84.92 25.98
C THR A 26 39.69 84.35 26.80
N GLN A 27 40.84 85.01 26.73
CA GLN A 27 42.01 84.72 27.56
C GLN A 27 42.21 85.88 28.54
N VAL A 28 42.41 85.55 29.82
CA VAL A 28 42.83 86.49 30.85
C VAL A 28 44.01 85.90 31.63
N ASP A 29 44.94 86.74 32.03
CA ASP A 29 46.10 86.43 32.84
C ASP A 29 46.04 87.17 34.19
N SER A 30 46.76 86.64 35.18
CA SER A 30 46.77 87.18 36.55
C SER A 30 48.00 86.72 37.30
N ILE A 31 48.63 87.61 38.08
CA ILE A 31 49.67 87.20 39.03
C ILE A 31 48.99 86.42 40.16
N SER A 32 49.48 85.21 40.43
CA SER A 32 48.90 84.26 41.40
C SER A 32 49.84 83.91 42.55
N ILE A 33 51.14 84.16 42.39
CA ILE A 33 52.12 84.40 43.44
C ILE A 33 52.99 85.56 42.95
N ASP A 34 53.09 86.60 43.76
CA ASP A 34 53.90 87.80 43.60
C ASP A 34 55.05 87.70 44.61
N ASN A 35 56.28 87.57 44.13
CA ASN A 35 57.50 87.44 44.91
C ASN A 35 58.41 88.68 44.80
N GLY A 36 57.92 89.76 44.19
CA GLY A 36 58.73 90.89 43.73
C GLY A 36 58.03 92.23 43.89
N THR A 37 57.84 92.91 42.75
CA THR A 37 57.33 94.29 42.69
C THR A 37 55.81 94.29 42.48
N PRO A 38 55.00 94.77 43.45
CA PRO A 38 53.54 94.63 43.39
C PRO A 38 52.92 95.04 42.05
N LEU A 39 52.10 94.14 41.50
CA LEU A 39 51.39 94.29 40.21
C LEU A 39 52.28 94.23 38.95
N SER A 40 53.56 93.86 39.08
CA SER A 40 54.47 93.61 37.94
C SER A 40 54.90 92.15 37.94
N ALA A 41 55.00 91.51 36.77
CA ALA A 41 55.43 90.11 36.68
C ALA A 41 56.96 89.99 36.67
N ASP A 42 57.53 89.65 37.83
CA ASP A 42 58.96 89.55 38.07
C ASP A 42 59.49 88.09 37.95
N PRO A 43 60.82 87.89 37.83
CA PRO A 43 61.42 86.56 37.79
C PRO A 43 61.10 85.75 39.06
N ASN A 44 60.57 84.54 38.87
CA ASN A 44 60.04 83.60 39.88
C ASN A 44 58.60 83.85 40.36
N ASP A 45 57.86 84.80 39.78
CA ASP A 45 56.41 84.89 39.97
C ASP A 45 55.67 83.72 39.31
N ARG A 46 54.39 83.54 39.69
CA ARG A 46 53.49 82.59 39.02
C ARG A 46 52.31 83.31 38.39
N ILE A 47 52.31 83.41 37.06
CA ILE A 47 51.14 83.87 36.30
C ILE A 47 50.16 82.70 36.12
N ARG A 48 48.88 82.93 36.41
CA ARG A 48 47.77 82.04 36.06
C ARG A 48 47.08 82.58 34.81
N TYR A 49 47.17 81.83 33.72
CA TYR A 49 46.33 82.02 32.54
C TYR A 49 45.00 81.28 32.70
N LYS A 50 43.89 81.91 32.29
CA LYS A 50 42.57 81.29 32.14
C LYS A 50 42.05 81.59 30.73
N VAL A 51 41.87 80.55 29.93
CA VAL A 51 41.13 80.62 28.67
C VAL A 51 39.69 80.16 28.93
N THR A 52 38.71 80.79 28.31
CA THR A 52 37.30 80.36 28.34
C THR A 52 36.80 80.23 26.91
N ILE A 53 36.35 79.02 26.57
CA ILE A 53 35.68 78.68 25.32
C ILE A 53 34.22 78.39 25.69
N GLN A 54 33.27 78.95 24.95
CA GLN A 54 31.84 78.70 25.17
C GLN A 54 31.18 78.34 23.84
N ASN A 55 30.49 77.21 23.80
CA ASN A 55 29.54 76.94 22.74
C ASN A 55 28.20 77.60 23.11
N THR A 56 27.70 78.51 22.27
CA THR A 56 26.37 79.13 22.47
C THR A 56 25.34 78.62 21.46
N GLY A 57 25.74 77.72 20.55
CA GLY A 57 24.85 77.03 19.63
C GLY A 57 24.21 75.78 20.26
N GLY A 58 22.98 75.45 19.84
CA GLY A 58 22.23 74.27 20.29
C GLY A 58 22.67 72.96 19.60
N SER A 59 23.96 72.77 19.37
CA SER A 59 24.54 71.57 18.73
C SER A 59 25.99 71.38 19.17
N PRO A 60 26.49 70.15 19.37
CA PRO A 60 27.84 69.89 19.86
C PRO A 60 28.95 70.50 18.98
N ALA A 61 29.88 71.21 19.61
CA ALA A 61 31.04 71.80 18.96
C ALA A 61 32.20 70.79 18.88
N THR A 62 32.13 69.87 17.92
CA THR A 62 33.14 68.81 17.75
C THR A 62 34.46 69.34 17.18
N ASN A 63 35.57 68.66 17.49
CA ASN A 63 36.91 68.94 16.97
C ASN A 63 37.46 70.37 17.21
N VAL A 64 36.97 71.07 18.24
CA VAL A 64 37.49 72.40 18.63
C VAL A 64 38.89 72.28 19.21
N GLN A 65 39.90 72.69 18.45
CA GLN A 65 41.29 72.72 18.90
C GLN A 65 41.66 74.10 19.47
N LEU A 66 42.08 74.13 20.74
CA LEU A 66 42.70 75.30 21.35
C LEU A 66 44.23 75.23 21.20
N ASN A 67 44.80 76.12 20.39
CA ASN A 67 46.24 76.35 20.35
C ASN A 67 46.61 77.58 21.20
N ALA A 68 46.72 77.40 22.51
CA ALA A 68 47.16 78.44 23.44
C ALA A 68 48.68 78.35 23.67
N VAL A 69 49.42 79.34 23.20
CA VAL A 69 50.89 79.42 23.37
C VAL A 69 51.21 80.37 24.53
N PRO A 70 51.86 79.91 25.62
CA PRO A 70 52.31 80.79 26.70
C PRO A 70 53.33 81.85 26.21
N ASP A 71 53.45 82.97 26.94
CA ASP A 71 54.49 83.96 26.63
C ASP A 71 55.90 83.29 26.66
N PRO A 72 56.76 83.50 25.64
CA PRO A 72 58.09 82.86 25.57
C PRO A 72 59.04 83.15 26.74
N ARG A 73 58.72 84.13 27.59
CA ARG A 73 59.46 84.47 28.82
C ARG A 73 58.96 83.69 30.05
N THR A 74 57.88 82.92 29.91
CA THR A 74 57.28 82.10 30.97
C THR A 74 57.53 80.61 30.74
N THR A 75 57.91 79.90 31.81
CA THR A 75 58.01 78.44 31.81
C THR A 75 56.74 77.85 32.39
N LEU A 76 56.07 76.94 31.68
CA LEU A 76 54.92 76.22 32.22
C LEU A 76 55.35 75.41 33.45
N VAL A 77 54.75 75.69 34.62
CA VAL A 77 55.00 74.91 35.84
C VAL A 77 54.44 73.50 35.63
N PRO A 78 55.23 72.42 35.80
CA PRO A 78 54.75 71.06 35.61
C PRO A 78 53.52 70.76 36.49
N GLY A 79 52.48 70.17 35.88
CA GLY A 79 51.22 69.87 36.56
C GLY A 79 50.31 71.07 36.89
N SER A 80 50.59 72.26 36.36
CA SER A 80 49.77 73.47 36.60
C SER A 80 48.66 73.74 35.57
N PHE A 81 48.66 73.05 34.43
CA PHE A 81 47.54 73.07 33.49
C PHE A 81 46.29 72.49 34.16
N ARG A 82 45.14 73.15 33.96
CA ARG A 82 43.82 72.70 34.44
C ARG A 82 42.72 73.05 33.46
N THR A 83 41.70 72.21 33.37
CA THR A 83 40.46 72.46 32.61
C THR A 83 39.25 72.64 33.53
N SER A 84 38.08 72.83 32.93
CA SER A 84 36.82 72.39 33.53
C SER A 84 36.41 71.09 32.83
N PRO A 85 35.79 70.13 33.53
CA PRO A 85 35.34 68.89 32.91
C PRO A 85 34.32 69.18 31.80
N LEU A 86 34.35 68.39 30.73
CA LEU A 86 33.37 68.40 29.65
C LEU A 86 32.83 66.99 29.47
N ALA A 87 31.55 66.81 29.81
CA ALA A 87 30.81 65.59 29.55
C ALA A 87 30.21 65.60 28.13
N LEU A 88 30.17 64.46 27.43
CA LEU A 88 29.59 64.33 26.09
C LEU A 88 28.52 63.23 26.03
N ASP A 89 27.48 63.41 25.21
CA ASP A 89 26.37 62.44 25.14
C ASP A 89 26.84 61.04 24.70
N ASP A 90 26.34 60.03 25.41
CA ASP A 90 26.60 58.59 25.22
C ASP A 90 25.47 57.90 24.46
N ALA A 91 25.81 56.84 23.71
CA ALA A 91 24.83 56.00 23.03
C ALA A 91 25.20 54.50 23.11
N TYR A 92 24.29 53.71 23.68
CA TYR A 92 24.43 52.25 23.79
C TYR A 92 23.21 51.53 23.21
N ALA A 93 23.45 50.46 22.46
CA ALA A 93 22.40 49.48 22.16
C ALA A 93 22.17 48.58 23.39
N SER A 94 20.95 48.10 23.59
CA SER A 94 20.61 47.09 24.60
C SER A 94 19.59 46.11 24.06
N THR A 95 19.69 44.84 24.45
CA THR A 95 18.57 43.90 24.30
C THR A 95 17.61 44.11 25.47
N GLY A 96 16.30 44.13 25.19
CA GLY A 96 15.26 44.24 26.20
C GLY A 96 15.34 43.10 27.21
N ASN A 97 14.95 43.36 28.46
CA ASN A 97 15.00 42.43 29.60
C ASN A 97 16.38 41.87 30.02
N VAL A 98 17.42 41.93 29.19
CA VAL A 98 18.79 41.45 29.48
C VAL A 98 19.58 42.50 30.28
N GLY A 99 19.72 43.70 29.70
CA GLY A 99 20.57 44.77 30.25
C GLY A 99 22.07 44.57 30.02
N LEU A 100 22.84 45.56 30.48
CA LEU A 100 24.27 45.74 30.16
C LEU A 100 25.15 45.70 31.42
N ASN A 101 26.42 45.36 31.21
CA ASN A 101 27.53 45.51 32.16
C ASN A 101 28.72 46.17 31.42
N VAL A 102 28.79 47.50 31.48
CA VAL A 102 29.71 48.31 30.66
C VAL A 102 30.98 48.63 31.45
N PRO A 103 32.16 48.14 31.02
CA PRO A 103 33.43 48.35 31.72
C PRO A 103 33.97 49.77 31.51
N VAL A 104 34.85 50.23 32.42
CA VAL A 104 35.42 51.60 32.46
C VAL A 104 35.88 52.10 31.08
N GLY A 105 36.64 51.29 30.33
CA GLY A 105 37.19 51.66 29.02
C GLY A 105 36.17 51.82 27.88
N ALA A 106 34.88 51.58 28.15
CA ALA A 106 33.76 51.83 27.25
C ALA A 106 32.55 52.44 27.98
N GLY A 107 32.73 52.94 29.22
CA GLY A 107 31.70 53.57 30.04
C GLY A 107 31.61 55.08 29.81
N LEU A 108 30.85 55.77 30.68
CA LEU A 108 30.41 57.17 30.51
C LEU A 108 31.54 58.21 30.41
N LYS A 109 32.79 57.81 30.70
CA LYS A 109 33.99 58.66 30.61
C LYS A 109 34.83 58.40 29.35
N ALA A 110 34.38 57.54 28.43
CA ALA A 110 35.19 57.10 27.29
C ALA A 110 35.28 58.15 26.15
N ASN A 111 34.31 59.06 26.09
CA ASN A 111 34.18 60.20 25.17
C ASN A 111 34.46 61.55 25.86
N ASP A 112 34.30 61.64 27.19
CA ASP A 112 34.51 62.81 28.04
C ASP A 112 35.93 63.42 27.96
N PHE A 113 36.05 64.68 28.38
CA PHE A 113 37.33 65.39 28.40
C PHE A 113 37.58 66.14 29.71
N ASP A 114 38.76 65.93 30.29
CA ASP A 114 39.34 66.70 31.39
C ASP A 114 40.88 66.53 31.42
N ASP A 115 41.63 67.51 31.93
CA ASP A 115 43.10 67.48 32.00
C ASP A 115 43.65 66.34 32.87
N ASN A 116 42.84 65.86 33.82
CA ASN A 116 43.12 64.64 34.56
C ASN A 116 41.84 63.80 34.70
N LEU A 117 41.27 63.41 33.55
CA LEU A 117 40.10 62.52 33.46
C LEU A 117 40.25 61.19 34.25
N ALA A 118 41.46 60.76 34.59
CA ALA A 118 41.71 59.63 35.48
C ALA A 118 41.30 59.89 36.95
N LEU A 119 41.31 61.16 37.39
CA LEU A 119 40.88 61.61 38.73
C LEU A 119 39.51 62.28 38.74
N ALA A 120 38.94 62.61 37.59
CA ALA A 120 37.52 62.95 37.47
C ALA A 120 36.63 61.73 37.80
N THR A 121 35.44 61.96 38.35
CA THR A 121 34.51 60.90 38.79
C THR A 121 33.08 61.16 38.34
N VAL A 122 32.35 60.11 37.97
CA VAL A 122 30.89 60.22 37.74
C VAL A 122 30.17 60.10 39.08
N THR A 123 29.04 60.78 39.25
CA THR A 123 28.21 60.66 40.46
C THR A 123 27.69 59.22 40.61
N ALA A 124 28.33 58.46 41.50
CA ALA A 124 28.03 57.05 41.72
C ALA A 124 26.69 56.85 42.46
N GLY A 125 25.98 55.76 42.13
CA GLY A 125 24.68 55.43 42.71
C GLY A 125 23.81 54.61 41.77
N THR A 126 22.59 54.29 42.21
CA THR A 126 21.55 53.64 41.40
C THR A 126 20.43 54.63 41.13
N PHE A 127 20.14 54.86 39.86
CA PHE A 127 19.21 55.89 39.40
C PHE A 127 18.12 55.29 38.53
N ALA A 128 16.91 55.86 38.62
CA ALA A 128 15.84 55.57 37.68
C ALA A 128 16.13 56.27 36.34
N THR A 129 15.83 55.57 35.26
CA THR A 129 15.90 56.09 33.88
C THR A 129 14.54 56.66 33.46
N THR A 130 14.50 57.36 32.32
CA THR A 130 13.30 58.06 31.83
C THR A 130 12.12 57.12 31.62
N GLN A 131 12.38 55.89 31.16
CA GLN A 131 11.35 54.86 30.93
C GLN A 131 11.12 53.94 32.14
N SER A 132 11.60 54.31 33.34
CA SER A 132 11.51 53.53 34.59
C SER A 132 12.31 52.21 34.62
N GLY A 133 13.32 52.06 33.76
CA GLY A 133 14.44 51.14 33.99
C GLY A 133 15.41 51.72 35.05
N SER A 134 16.56 51.07 35.26
CA SER A 134 17.58 51.59 36.19
C SER A 134 19.00 51.52 35.63
N VAL A 135 19.83 52.48 36.04
CA VAL A 135 21.27 52.49 35.77
C VAL A 135 22.01 52.62 37.10
N MET A 136 22.95 51.69 37.35
CA MET A 136 23.84 51.70 38.51
C MET A 136 25.24 52.08 38.05
N ILE A 137 25.72 53.24 38.47
CA ILE A 137 26.94 53.88 38.00
C ILE A 137 28.00 53.84 39.11
N ALA A 138 29.23 53.47 38.76
CA ALA A 138 30.41 53.56 39.62
C ALA A 138 31.17 54.87 39.37
N ALA A 139 31.95 55.31 40.36
CA ALA A 139 32.67 56.58 40.30
C ALA A 139 33.72 56.66 39.17
N ASP A 140 34.21 55.51 38.71
CA ASP A 140 35.16 55.38 37.60
C ASP A 140 34.53 55.53 36.21
N GLY A 141 33.19 55.62 36.10
CA GLY A 141 32.45 55.72 34.85
C GLY A 141 31.96 54.38 34.27
N SER A 142 32.31 53.24 34.88
CA SER A 142 31.66 51.96 34.58
C SER A 142 30.21 51.93 35.12
N PHE A 143 29.34 51.16 34.47
CA PHE A 143 27.95 51.06 34.90
C PHE A 143 27.28 49.75 34.48
N THR A 144 26.21 49.38 35.19
CA THR A 144 25.25 48.37 34.72
C THR A 144 23.92 49.04 34.40
N TYR A 145 23.34 48.73 33.24
CA TYR A 145 22.00 49.16 32.85
C TYR A 145 21.03 47.98 32.93
N THR A 146 19.83 48.23 33.44
CA THR A 146 18.73 47.28 33.48
C THR A 146 17.51 47.96 32.84
N PRO A 147 17.10 47.54 31.62
CA PRO A 147 15.99 48.17 30.92
C PRO A 147 14.66 47.96 31.67
N PRO A 148 13.65 48.81 31.40
CA PRO A 148 12.31 48.57 31.91
C PRO A 148 11.77 47.22 31.41
N ALA A 149 10.99 46.53 32.25
CA ALA A 149 10.44 45.22 31.90
C ALA A 149 9.50 45.32 30.69
N GLY A 150 9.68 44.42 29.71
CA GLY A 150 8.87 44.38 28.49
C GLY A 150 9.09 45.55 27.51
N PHE A 151 10.05 46.44 27.76
CA PHE A 151 10.24 47.65 26.96
C PHE A 151 11.16 47.43 25.74
N THR A 152 10.78 48.04 24.62
CA THR A 152 11.66 48.33 23.48
C THR A 152 11.42 49.78 23.03
N GLY A 153 12.46 50.43 22.51
CA GLY A 153 12.47 51.86 22.21
C GLY A 153 13.67 52.60 22.82
N THR A 154 13.57 53.92 22.93
CA THR A 154 14.63 54.76 23.51
C THR A 154 14.38 55.02 24.99
N ASP A 155 15.43 54.90 25.79
CA ASP A 155 15.46 55.24 27.22
C ASP A 155 16.70 56.09 27.53
N THR A 156 16.65 56.93 28.56
CA THR A 156 17.65 57.97 28.81
C THR A 156 17.90 58.23 30.29
N TYR A 157 19.14 58.60 30.61
CA TYR A 157 19.54 59.16 31.91
C TYR A 157 20.55 60.31 31.72
N VAL A 158 20.60 61.26 32.64
CA VAL A 158 21.57 62.38 32.61
C VAL A 158 22.57 62.20 33.74
N TYR A 159 23.83 61.94 33.42
CA TYR A 159 24.90 61.79 34.41
C TYR A 159 25.61 63.11 34.68
N THR A 160 26.38 63.16 35.78
CA THR A 160 27.25 64.29 36.12
C THR A 160 28.69 63.79 36.25
N LEU A 161 29.59 64.33 35.42
CA LEU A 161 31.03 64.23 35.58
C LEU A 161 31.49 65.31 36.58
N ASN A 162 32.34 64.93 37.52
CA ASN A 162 32.86 65.78 38.60
C ASN A 162 34.39 65.75 38.58
N ASP A 163 35.02 66.91 38.46
CA ASP A 163 36.48 67.07 38.57
C ASP A 163 36.90 67.10 40.06
N GLY A 164 37.59 66.05 40.49
CA GLY A 164 38.10 65.91 41.87
C GLY A 164 39.34 66.77 42.18
N ASN A 165 39.93 67.42 41.17
CA ASN A 165 41.15 68.24 41.24
C ASN A 165 40.90 69.73 40.91
N HIS A 166 39.63 70.14 40.88
CA HIS A 166 39.21 71.41 40.29
C HIS A 166 39.85 72.65 40.89
N VAL A 167 40.00 73.68 40.05
CA VAL A 167 40.42 75.01 40.51
C VAL A 167 39.26 75.66 41.30
N PRO A 168 39.49 76.14 42.53
CA PRO A 168 38.49 76.89 43.28
C PRO A 168 38.00 78.11 42.49
N GLY A 169 36.68 78.24 42.30
CA GLY A 169 36.07 79.29 41.48
C GLY A 169 35.95 78.96 39.98
N VAL A 170 36.21 77.72 39.58
CA VAL A 170 35.79 77.14 38.29
C VAL A 170 34.64 76.15 38.57
N VAL A 171 33.75 75.95 37.57
CA VAL A 171 32.68 74.96 37.67
C VAL A 171 33.30 73.56 37.64
N ALA A 172 33.14 72.80 38.73
CA ALA A 172 33.76 71.50 38.92
C ALA A 172 32.97 70.34 38.29
N THR A 173 31.88 70.61 37.56
CA THR A 173 30.96 69.59 37.06
C THR A 173 30.46 69.88 35.64
N SER A 174 30.16 68.80 34.90
CA SER A 174 29.47 68.85 33.60
C SER A 174 28.45 67.71 33.52
N THR A 175 27.38 67.90 32.76
CA THR A 175 26.30 66.92 32.59
C THR A 175 26.10 66.54 31.13
N ALA A 176 25.88 65.26 30.86
CA ALA A 176 25.53 64.75 29.53
C ALA A 176 24.51 63.61 29.62
N THR A 177 23.91 63.27 28.49
CA THR A 177 22.83 62.28 28.37
C THR A 177 23.39 60.94 27.90
N VAL A 178 23.16 59.88 28.67
CA VAL A 178 23.32 58.51 28.17
C VAL A 178 22.00 58.01 27.58
N THR A 179 22.07 57.57 26.33
CA THR A 179 20.93 57.09 25.54
C THR A 179 21.02 55.59 25.32
N PHE A 180 19.99 54.85 25.73
CA PHE A 180 19.83 53.42 25.52
C PHE A 180 18.83 53.16 24.41
N THR A 181 19.28 52.52 23.32
CA THR A 181 18.39 52.00 22.26
C THR A 181 18.09 50.55 22.56
N VAL A 182 16.92 50.30 23.18
CA VAL A 182 16.46 48.96 23.58
C VAL A 182 15.76 48.30 22.38
N SER A 183 16.26 47.15 21.93
CA SER A 183 15.77 46.48 20.71
C SER A 183 15.84 44.95 20.82
N ASN A 184 14.78 44.30 20.33
CA ASN A 184 14.43 42.90 20.61
C ASN A 184 14.17 42.65 22.10
N LEU A 185 13.45 41.57 22.41
CA LEU A 185 13.00 41.25 23.76
C LEU A 185 13.18 39.75 24.03
N ILE A 186 13.64 39.43 25.24
CA ILE A 186 13.80 38.05 25.72
C ILE A 186 13.10 37.93 27.08
N TRP A 187 12.15 37.02 27.20
CA TRP A 187 11.46 36.74 28.46
C TRP A 187 12.12 35.55 29.15
N PHE A 188 12.46 35.69 30.43
CA PHE A 188 13.12 34.66 31.22
C PHE A 188 12.14 34.07 32.25
N ILE A 189 12.13 32.75 32.37
CA ILE A 189 11.22 32.00 33.25
C ILE A 189 12.01 30.93 34.02
N ASP A 190 11.93 30.99 35.34
CA ASP A 190 12.60 30.11 36.31
C ASP A 190 11.63 29.89 37.48
N ASN A 191 11.03 28.70 37.60
CA ASN A 191 10.06 28.41 38.67
C ASN A 191 10.67 28.24 40.08
N SER A 192 12.01 28.32 40.23
CA SER A 192 12.71 28.38 41.51
C SER A 192 12.97 29.82 41.99
N ALA A 193 12.86 30.81 41.10
CA ALA A 193 13.05 32.22 41.42
C ALA A 193 11.92 32.82 42.28
N PRO A 194 12.21 33.91 43.02
CA PRO A 194 11.18 34.82 43.51
C PRO A 194 10.31 35.36 42.36
N ALA A 195 9.07 35.74 42.65
CA ALA A 195 8.16 36.32 41.66
C ALA A 195 8.72 37.63 41.07
N GLY A 196 9.26 37.56 39.85
CA GLY A 196 9.80 38.68 39.11
C GLY A 196 8.92 39.15 37.94
N ASP A 197 9.54 39.93 37.05
CA ASP A 197 8.92 40.66 35.94
C ASP A 197 9.41 40.20 34.57
N GLY A 198 10.01 39.00 34.50
CA GLY A 198 10.45 38.36 33.25
C GLY A 198 11.80 38.84 32.72
N ARG A 199 12.50 39.73 33.45
CA ARG A 199 13.87 40.17 33.14
C ARG A 199 14.90 39.13 33.58
N LEU A 200 16.09 39.11 32.96
CA LEU A 200 17.17 38.15 33.28
C LEU A 200 17.59 38.13 34.76
N GLY A 201 17.49 39.27 35.46
CA GLY A 201 17.79 39.37 36.89
C GLY A 201 16.59 39.18 37.83
N THR A 202 15.39 39.03 37.28
CA THR A 202 14.10 38.88 37.99
C THR A 202 13.11 38.15 37.07
N PRO A 203 13.33 36.86 36.77
CA PRO A 203 12.52 36.11 35.81
C PRO A 203 11.08 35.91 36.32
N PHE A 204 10.17 35.49 35.43
CA PHE A 204 8.85 35.03 35.84
C PHE A 204 8.99 33.69 36.57
N ASN A 205 8.35 33.54 37.73
CA ASN A 205 8.40 32.30 38.50
C ASN A 205 7.34 31.25 38.08
N SER A 206 6.60 31.50 37.00
CA SER A 206 5.60 30.57 36.45
C SER A 206 5.21 30.94 35.03
N LEU A 207 4.75 29.95 34.25
CA LEU A 207 4.18 30.17 32.92
C LEU A 207 2.85 30.96 32.99
N ALA A 208 2.12 30.85 34.11
CA ALA A 208 0.94 31.67 34.38
C ALA A 208 1.28 33.17 34.52
N ALA A 209 2.41 33.52 35.16
CA ALA A 209 2.87 34.91 35.25
C ALA A 209 3.31 35.44 33.87
N PHE A 210 4.00 34.63 33.06
CA PHE A 210 4.34 34.99 31.68
C PHE A 210 3.08 35.24 30.82
N ASN A 211 2.11 34.32 30.83
CA ASN A 211 0.86 34.45 30.06
C ASN A 211 0.03 35.70 30.44
N ALA A 212 0.23 36.25 31.65
CA ALA A 212 -0.42 37.47 32.12
C ALA A 212 0.42 38.75 31.89
N GLY A 213 1.72 38.61 31.60
CA GLY A 213 2.69 39.71 31.50
C GLY A 213 3.21 39.99 30.08
N SER A 214 3.25 38.99 29.18
CA SER A 214 3.62 39.19 27.77
C SER A 214 2.39 39.45 26.90
N ALA A 215 2.54 40.38 25.95
CA ALA A 215 1.51 40.74 24.96
C ALA A 215 2.09 41.07 23.57
N ALA A 216 3.38 40.84 23.36
CA ALA A 216 4.08 41.16 22.12
C ALA A 216 4.21 39.94 21.20
N ALA A 217 4.47 40.18 19.92
CA ALA A 217 4.63 39.15 18.90
C ALA A 217 6.09 39.08 18.44
N ALA A 218 6.53 37.88 18.05
CA ALA A 218 7.89 37.58 17.56
C ALA A 218 9.06 37.63 18.57
N ASP A 219 8.77 37.70 19.86
CA ASP A 219 9.76 37.66 20.96
C ASP A 219 10.47 36.30 21.09
N VAL A 220 11.48 36.24 21.98
CA VAL A 220 12.08 34.99 22.48
C VAL A 220 11.63 34.77 23.92
N VAL A 221 11.22 33.54 24.23
CA VAL A 221 10.84 33.09 25.57
C VAL A 221 11.77 31.97 25.98
N TYR A 222 12.42 32.10 27.12
CA TYR A 222 13.41 31.16 27.63
C TYR A 222 12.97 30.56 28.98
N ILE A 223 13.04 29.24 29.09
CA ILE A 223 12.69 28.46 30.29
C ILE A 223 13.92 27.71 30.81
N GLU A 224 14.26 27.93 32.08
CA GLU A 224 15.35 27.24 32.80
C GLU A 224 14.87 25.92 33.43
N GLN A 225 15.78 24.94 33.56
CA GLN A 225 15.49 23.65 34.19
C GLN A 225 15.98 23.64 35.65
N THR A 226 15.00 23.73 36.55
CA THR A 226 15.16 23.88 38.00
C THR A 226 15.16 22.57 38.78
N GLY A 227 14.82 21.46 38.13
CA GLY A 227 14.53 20.17 38.74
C GLY A 227 13.05 19.95 39.08
N THR A 228 12.15 20.88 38.76
CA THR A 228 10.69 20.74 38.97
C THR A 228 9.87 21.20 37.76
N ASP A 229 8.86 20.40 37.41
CA ASP A 229 7.93 20.65 36.31
C ASP A 229 7.20 22.00 36.43
N TYR A 230 6.96 22.66 35.30
CA TYR A 230 6.09 23.82 35.22
C TYR A 230 4.63 23.35 35.14
N THR A 231 3.78 23.78 36.08
CA THR A 231 2.44 23.20 36.35
C THR A 231 1.25 23.94 35.72
N ALA A 232 1.51 24.84 34.78
CA ALA A 232 0.51 25.50 33.95
C ALA A 232 1.01 25.60 32.51
N GLY A 233 0.11 25.56 31.53
CA GLY A 233 0.48 25.70 30.11
C GLY A 233 0.94 27.10 29.73
N ILE A 234 1.62 27.21 28.59
CA ILE A 234 2.03 28.48 27.96
C ILE A 234 1.25 28.69 26.65
N VAL A 235 0.82 29.92 26.38
CA VAL A 235 0.10 30.28 25.14
C VAL A 235 0.93 31.29 24.34
N LEU A 236 1.44 30.85 23.19
CA LEU A 236 2.34 31.65 22.35
C LEU A 236 1.60 32.61 21.42
N GLN A 237 2.20 33.77 21.20
CA GLN A 237 1.81 34.75 20.19
C GLN A 237 2.49 34.48 18.85
N ASN A 238 2.01 35.13 17.79
CA ASN A 238 2.54 34.93 16.43
C ASN A 238 4.07 35.21 16.37
N GLY A 239 4.84 34.27 15.83
CA GLY A 239 6.28 34.37 15.60
C GLY A 239 7.17 34.18 16.83
N GLU A 240 6.61 34.02 18.03
CA GLU A 240 7.40 33.79 19.25
C GLU A 240 8.21 32.50 19.18
N ARG A 241 9.36 32.51 19.87
CA ARG A 241 10.31 31.39 19.92
C ARG A 241 10.44 30.90 21.35
N LEU A 242 9.98 29.67 21.60
CA LEU A 242 10.01 29.05 22.92
C LEU A 242 11.21 28.12 23.03
N PHE A 243 12.18 28.51 23.83
CA PHE A 243 13.45 27.82 24.01
C PHE A 243 13.62 27.34 25.45
N GLY A 244 13.86 26.04 25.65
CA GLY A 244 14.29 25.50 26.94
C GLY A 244 15.80 25.34 27.03
N GLU A 245 16.32 25.18 28.25
CA GLU A 245 17.75 24.95 28.52
C GLU A 245 18.37 23.78 27.74
N GLY A 246 17.58 22.75 27.38
CA GLY A 246 18.02 21.62 26.57
C GLY A 246 18.15 21.90 25.06
N HIS A 247 18.04 23.15 24.61
CA HIS A 247 18.25 23.57 23.21
C HIS A 247 19.72 23.37 22.83
N THR A 248 20.02 22.84 21.63
CA THR A 248 21.42 22.68 21.17
C THR A 248 21.86 23.75 20.16
N GLY A 249 23.16 23.87 19.92
CA GLY A 249 23.72 24.76 18.88
C GLY A 249 24.72 25.81 19.35
N GLY A 250 25.13 25.81 20.62
CA GLY A 250 26.14 26.71 21.15
C GLY A 250 26.48 26.41 22.61
N ALA A 251 27.13 27.35 23.30
CA ALA A 251 27.42 27.23 24.74
C ALA A 251 26.30 27.82 25.60
N ASN A 252 25.68 28.92 25.13
CA ASN A 252 24.61 29.61 25.84
C ASN A 252 23.58 30.20 24.85
N LEU A 253 22.47 30.71 25.39
CA LEU A 253 21.32 31.19 24.62
C LEU A 253 21.71 32.21 23.53
N ALA A 254 22.76 33.00 23.73
CA ALA A 254 23.26 33.98 22.75
C ALA A 254 23.59 33.37 21.36
N ASN A 255 23.94 32.08 21.32
CA ASN A 255 24.34 31.40 20.09
C ASN A 255 23.15 30.98 19.20
N VAL A 256 21.91 30.98 19.75
CA VAL A 256 20.71 30.47 19.06
C VAL A 256 19.62 31.54 18.90
N LEU A 257 19.89 32.79 19.27
CA LEU A 257 19.00 33.93 19.05
C LEU A 257 18.84 34.25 17.55
N PRO A 258 17.67 34.75 17.12
CA PRO A 258 17.43 35.22 15.75
C PRO A 258 18.08 36.59 15.45
N PHE A 259 18.80 37.18 16.41
CA PHE A 259 19.49 38.46 16.32
C PHE A 259 20.79 38.41 17.14
N SER A 260 21.75 39.27 16.81
CA SER A 260 22.94 39.47 17.65
C SER A 260 22.61 40.31 18.88
N LEU A 261 23.10 39.89 20.06
CA LEU A 261 23.02 40.70 21.28
C LEU A 261 23.79 42.01 21.16
N ALA A 262 23.36 43.02 21.91
CA ALA A 262 24.08 44.28 21.99
C ALA A 262 25.46 44.10 22.66
N PRO A 263 26.49 44.89 22.29
CA PRO A 263 27.77 44.93 23.00
C PRO A 263 27.59 45.18 24.49
N ASN A 264 28.44 44.56 25.32
CA ASN A 264 28.37 44.65 26.80
C ASN A 264 27.07 44.10 27.42
N SER A 265 26.24 43.35 26.69
CA SER A 265 25.08 42.65 27.27
C SER A 265 25.52 41.66 28.36
N LYS A 266 24.68 41.48 29.40
CA LYS A 266 24.92 40.46 30.43
C LYS A 266 24.94 39.06 29.81
N THR A 267 25.78 38.17 30.34
CA THR A 267 25.87 36.78 29.91
C THR A 267 24.51 36.09 30.03
N LEU A 268 24.04 35.47 28.95
CA LEU A 268 22.79 34.71 28.97
C LEU A 268 23.00 33.29 29.52
N PRO A 269 21.94 32.61 30.01
CA PRO A 269 22.02 31.25 30.54
C PRO A 269 22.59 30.24 29.54
N ASN A 270 23.31 29.25 30.06
CA ASN A 270 23.87 28.14 29.29
C ASN A 270 22.77 27.28 28.67
N ILE A 271 23.09 26.58 27.58
CA ILE A 271 22.17 25.65 26.90
C ILE A 271 22.83 24.26 26.73
N ASN A 272 22.16 23.33 26.05
CA ASN A 272 22.42 21.87 26.07
C ASN A 272 22.31 21.24 27.48
N GLY A 273 21.55 21.86 28.39
CA GLY A 273 21.29 21.34 29.72
C GLY A 273 20.22 20.26 29.73
N LEU A 274 19.61 20.04 30.91
CA LEU A 274 18.41 19.20 30.98
C LEU A 274 17.21 19.98 30.44
N ARG A 275 16.29 19.28 29.77
CA ARG A 275 15.07 19.92 29.22
C ARG A 275 14.10 20.25 30.36
N PRO A 276 13.60 21.49 30.48
CA PRO A 276 12.48 21.78 31.37
C PRO A 276 11.21 21.07 30.88
N ILE A 277 10.32 20.72 31.81
CA ILE A 277 9.08 19.97 31.52
C ILE A 277 7.87 20.89 31.74
N ILE A 278 7.01 21.01 30.73
CA ILE A 278 5.75 21.76 30.79
C ILE A 278 4.59 20.80 31.02
N THR A 279 3.68 21.12 31.94
CA THR A 279 2.49 20.33 32.26
C THR A 279 1.27 21.23 32.49
N ASN A 280 0.06 20.73 32.24
CA ASN A 280 -1.17 21.50 32.46
C ASN A 280 -2.36 20.60 32.80
N ALA A 281 -2.65 20.43 34.09
CA ALA A 281 -3.77 19.62 34.57
C ALA A 281 -5.17 20.19 34.21
N ALA A 282 -5.26 21.34 33.55
CA ALA A 282 -6.51 22.03 33.21
C ALA A 282 -6.58 22.55 31.75
N GLY A 283 -5.71 22.09 30.86
CA GLY A 283 -5.71 22.43 29.44
C GLY A 283 -4.50 21.87 28.69
N ASP A 284 -4.03 22.61 27.68
CA ASP A 284 -2.88 22.24 26.86
C ASP A 284 -1.53 22.63 27.48
N GLY A 285 -0.48 21.90 27.13
CA GLY A 285 0.90 22.24 27.55
C GLY A 285 1.43 23.48 26.83
N VAL A 286 1.38 23.48 25.49
CA VAL A 286 1.75 24.63 24.66
C VAL A 286 0.65 24.93 23.65
N GLY A 287 0.01 26.09 23.81
CA GLY A 287 -0.82 26.70 22.77
C GLY A 287 0.07 27.36 21.72
N VAL A 288 -0.03 26.95 20.46
CA VAL A 288 0.74 27.52 19.33
C VAL A 288 -0.12 28.43 18.45
N ALA A 289 0.52 29.44 17.86
CA ALA A 289 -0.04 30.40 16.91
C ALA A 289 0.73 30.32 15.56
N GLN A 290 0.74 31.39 14.77
CA GLN A 290 1.46 31.39 13.49
C GLN A 290 2.97 31.52 13.66
N ASN A 291 3.74 30.74 12.92
CA ASN A 291 5.20 30.90 12.73
C ASN A 291 6.05 30.70 13.99
N ASN A 292 5.58 29.95 14.99
CA ASN A 292 6.35 29.68 16.20
C ASN A 292 7.53 28.72 15.97
N ILE A 293 8.57 28.87 16.78
CA ILE A 293 9.75 27.97 16.82
C ILE A 293 9.91 27.44 18.25
N LEU A 294 9.79 26.12 18.42
CA LEU A 294 9.81 25.45 19.73
C LEU A 294 11.02 24.51 19.80
N ARG A 295 11.94 24.70 20.77
CA ARG A 295 13.11 23.82 20.95
C ARG A 295 13.55 23.66 22.41
N GLY A 296 14.10 22.50 22.75
CA GLY A 296 14.89 22.32 23.98
C GLY A 296 14.12 22.10 25.30
N PHE A 297 12.83 21.82 25.23
CA PHE A 297 11.96 21.51 26.38
C PHE A 297 11.11 20.27 26.08
N ASP A 298 10.52 19.64 27.10
CA ASP A 298 9.59 18.51 26.94
C ASP A 298 8.21 18.86 27.54
N VAL A 299 7.16 18.09 27.19
CA VAL A 299 5.78 18.33 27.64
C VAL A 299 5.14 17.04 28.15
N GLY A 300 4.36 17.09 29.23
CA GLY A 300 3.63 15.92 29.75
C GLY A 300 2.42 16.27 30.60
N SER A 301 1.64 15.26 31.01
CA SER A 301 0.52 15.42 31.99
C SER A 301 -0.43 16.62 31.70
N CYS A 302 -0.81 16.82 30.44
CA CYS A 302 -1.70 17.90 29.99
C CYS A 302 -3.10 17.37 29.71
N SER A 303 -4.17 17.99 30.21
CA SER A 303 -5.51 17.37 30.19
C SER A 303 -6.20 17.33 28.82
N ASP A 304 -5.85 18.19 27.86
CA ASP A 304 -6.39 18.13 26.48
C ASP A 304 -5.32 17.64 25.48
N PHE A 305 -4.36 18.46 25.06
CA PHE A 305 -3.17 18.03 24.29
C PHE A 305 -1.85 18.49 24.92
N GLY A 306 -0.74 17.83 24.55
CA GLY A 306 0.60 18.36 24.83
C GLY A 306 0.85 19.67 24.06
N MET A 307 0.42 19.73 22.79
CA MET A 307 0.46 20.94 21.97
C MET A 307 -0.81 21.09 21.12
N GLU A 308 -1.40 22.27 21.09
CA GLU A 308 -2.57 22.58 20.27
C GLU A 308 -2.45 23.95 19.56
N ASN A 309 -2.85 24.02 18.29
CA ASN A 309 -3.20 25.30 17.67
C ASN A 309 -4.57 25.79 18.19
N LEU A 310 -4.53 26.65 19.21
CA LEU A 310 -5.72 27.25 19.85
C LEU A 310 -6.41 28.33 18.99
N ALA A 311 -5.73 28.86 17.97
CA ALA A 311 -6.24 29.95 17.15
C ALA A 311 -7.00 29.44 15.92
N ALA A 312 -8.03 30.16 15.49
CA ALA A 312 -8.76 29.87 14.24
C ALA A 312 -7.94 30.11 12.94
N ALA A 313 -6.67 30.50 13.08
CA ALA A 313 -5.72 30.68 11.97
C ALA A 313 -4.86 29.42 11.77
N THR A 314 -4.23 29.30 10.60
CA THR A 314 -3.19 28.27 10.35
C THR A 314 -2.01 28.46 11.31
N VAL A 315 -1.15 27.44 11.48
CA VAL A 315 0.11 27.60 12.25
C VAL A 315 1.22 28.35 11.49
N GLY A 316 0.94 28.92 10.31
CA GLY A 316 1.97 29.53 9.46
C GLY A 316 3.03 28.50 9.10
N THR A 317 4.30 28.77 9.39
CA THR A 317 5.39 27.77 9.39
C THR A 317 5.76 27.38 10.83
N LEU A 318 5.20 26.28 11.33
CA LEU A 318 5.49 25.76 12.67
C LEU A 318 6.80 24.95 12.66
N THR A 319 7.78 25.41 13.42
CA THR A 319 9.08 24.71 13.56
C THR A 319 9.20 24.09 14.94
N ILE A 320 9.47 22.79 15.01
CA ILE A 320 9.71 22.08 16.28
C ILE A 320 10.93 21.18 16.11
N SER A 321 11.88 21.24 17.04
CA SER A 321 12.93 20.22 17.19
C SER A 321 13.27 20.03 18.66
N GLU A 322 13.94 18.93 19.02
CA GLU A 322 14.47 18.76 20.39
C GLU A 322 13.38 18.81 21.48
N VAL A 323 12.15 18.40 21.14
CA VAL A 323 11.01 18.29 22.06
C VAL A 323 10.54 16.84 22.14
N ALA A 324 10.21 16.36 23.32
CA ALA A 324 9.42 15.14 23.55
C ALA A 324 8.06 15.47 24.17
N ILE A 325 7.06 14.66 23.88
CA ILE A 325 5.74 14.70 24.54
C ILE A 325 5.51 13.35 25.25
N ASN A 326 5.06 13.39 26.50
CA ASN A 326 4.71 12.23 27.32
C ASN A 326 3.41 12.50 28.10
N ASN A 327 2.27 12.48 27.40
CA ASN A 327 1.00 12.94 27.96
C ASN A 327 0.10 11.79 28.48
N THR A 328 -0.14 11.74 29.79
CA THR A 328 -0.84 10.62 30.42
C THR A 328 -2.38 10.71 30.35
N SER A 329 -2.94 11.92 30.32
CA SER A 329 -4.39 12.19 30.37
C SER A 329 -4.95 12.73 29.05
N GLY A 330 -4.20 13.58 28.37
CA GLY A 330 -4.54 14.14 27.06
C GLY A 330 -3.85 13.46 25.88
N GLY A 331 -4.00 14.08 24.71
CA GLY A 331 -3.35 13.73 23.46
C GLY A 331 -1.91 14.24 23.34
N GLY A 332 -1.22 13.82 22.29
CA GLY A 332 0.12 14.29 21.94
C GLY A 332 0.09 15.70 21.35
N ILE A 333 -0.34 15.82 20.09
CA ILE A 333 -0.37 17.10 19.35
C ILE A 333 -1.60 17.21 18.44
N LYS A 334 -2.19 18.41 18.38
CA LYS A 334 -3.29 18.80 17.49
C LYS A 334 -2.94 20.06 16.69
N VAL A 335 -2.67 19.89 15.39
CA VAL A 335 -2.70 20.98 14.40
C VAL A 335 -4.03 20.87 13.68
N GLY A 336 -5.01 21.69 14.05
CA GLY A 336 -6.39 21.60 13.53
C GLY A 336 -6.69 22.44 12.29
N ASN A 337 -5.92 23.52 12.08
CA ASN A 337 -6.20 24.54 11.06
C ASN A 337 -5.11 24.61 9.96
N GLY A 338 -4.33 23.53 9.79
CA GLY A 338 -3.28 23.45 8.77
C GLY A 338 -2.10 24.42 8.95
N GLY A 339 -1.23 24.44 7.93
CA GLY A 339 0.01 25.21 7.88
C GLY A 339 1.15 24.45 7.19
N VAL A 340 2.36 25.01 7.24
CA VAL A 340 3.61 24.33 6.87
C VAL A 340 4.25 23.80 8.14
N LEU A 341 4.57 22.51 8.17
CA LEU A 341 5.24 21.84 9.27
C LEU A 341 6.74 21.70 8.96
N ALA A 342 7.58 22.08 9.92
CA ALA A 342 9.00 21.76 10.00
C ALA A 342 9.25 21.11 11.37
N VAL A 343 8.62 19.95 11.58
CA VAL A 343 8.40 19.35 12.90
C VAL A 343 9.19 18.06 13.06
N THR A 344 10.00 17.96 14.12
CA THR A 344 10.76 16.76 14.47
C THR A 344 10.83 16.58 15.99
N PHE A 345 9.94 15.74 16.53
CA PHE A 345 9.94 15.36 17.93
C PHE A 345 10.97 14.24 18.21
N SER A 346 11.58 14.27 19.39
CA SER A 346 12.35 13.15 19.94
C SER A 346 11.43 11.92 20.10
N SER A 347 10.22 12.14 20.61
CA SER A 347 9.15 11.15 20.76
C SER A 347 7.82 11.82 21.09
N ILE A 348 6.69 11.24 20.65
CA ILE A 348 5.35 11.60 21.10
C ILE A 348 4.69 10.37 21.73
N SER A 349 4.52 10.35 23.05
CA SER A 349 3.73 9.36 23.77
C SER A 349 2.45 10.01 24.29
N SER A 350 1.31 9.32 24.17
CA SER A 350 0.09 9.69 24.88
C SER A 350 -0.77 8.49 25.30
N SER A 351 -1.49 8.61 26.42
CA SER A 351 -2.42 7.58 26.91
C SER A 351 -3.87 8.04 27.12
N GLY A 352 -4.24 9.22 26.59
CA GLY A 352 -5.61 9.74 26.65
C GLY A 352 -5.93 10.76 25.57
N GLY A 353 -6.80 11.73 25.89
CA GLY A 353 -7.29 12.77 24.98
C GLY A 353 -8.32 12.32 23.93
N VAL A 354 -8.71 13.25 23.06
CA VAL A 354 -9.59 12.99 21.90
C VAL A 354 -8.82 12.33 20.75
N ASN A 355 -7.57 12.75 20.51
CA ASN A 355 -6.67 12.13 19.54
C ASN A 355 -5.29 11.93 20.15
N GLY A 356 -4.51 10.98 19.63
CA GLY A 356 -3.08 10.92 19.95
C GLY A 356 -2.31 11.97 19.14
N ILE A 357 -2.32 11.82 17.82
CA ILE A 357 -1.78 12.80 16.87
C ILE A 357 -2.91 13.20 15.92
N ASN A 358 -3.14 14.51 15.77
CA ASN A 358 -4.17 15.08 14.89
C ASN A 358 -3.55 16.16 13.99
N LEU A 359 -3.51 15.87 12.69
CA LEU A 359 -3.04 16.77 11.63
C LEU A 359 -4.20 17.04 10.68
N SER A 360 -5.10 17.95 11.06
CA SER A 360 -6.27 18.36 10.29
C SER A 360 -6.16 19.81 9.78
N GLY A 361 -7.04 20.17 8.83
CA GLY A 361 -7.01 21.48 8.18
C GLY A 361 -5.97 21.60 7.05
N SER A 362 -5.54 20.48 6.46
CA SER A 362 -4.57 20.43 5.35
C SER A 362 -3.15 20.90 5.69
N CYS A 363 -2.49 20.20 6.61
CA CYS A 363 -1.05 20.36 6.87
C CYS A 363 -0.18 20.05 5.64
N THR A 364 0.94 20.76 5.50
CA THR A 364 1.96 20.60 4.46
C THR A 364 3.36 20.54 5.08
N GLY A 365 4.41 20.31 4.30
CA GLY A 365 5.79 20.22 4.82
C GLY A 365 6.13 18.84 5.38
N SER A 366 6.76 18.76 6.54
CA SER A 366 7.24 17.52 7.15
C SER A 366 6.92 17.44 8.66
N PHE A 367 6.45 16.26 9.08
CA PHE A 367 6.19 15.88 10.46
C PHE A 367 6.90 14.56 10.79
N VAL A 368 7.85 14.61 11.72
CA VAL A 368 8.52 13.43 12.29
C VAL A 368 8.15 13.35 13.78
N GLY A 369 7.44 12.29 14.18
CA GLY A 369 6.94 12.15 15.56
C GLY A 369 7.77 11.27 16.51
N GLY A 370 8.92 10.76 16.05
CA GLY A 370 9.81 9.91 16.83
C GLY A 370 9.21 8.53 17.16
N THR A 371 9.58 7.98 18.32
CA THR A 371 9.34 6.56 18.70
C THR A 371 8.41 6.37 19.91
N GLY A 372 7.59 7.37 20.25
CA GLY A 372 6.70 7.29 21.42
C GLY A 372 5.51 6.34 21.23
N ALA A 373 4.70 6.14 22.28
CA ALA A 373 3.55 5.22 22.23
C ALA A 373 2.23 6.00 22.33
N ILE A 374 1.38 5.90 21.31
CA ILE A 374 -0.02 6.35 21.40
C ILE A 374 -0.88 5.17 21.85
N SER A 375 -1.64 5.37 22.93
CA SER A 375 -2.51 4.35 23.50
C SER A 375 -3.88 4.92 23.89
N ASN A 376 -4.94 4.24 23.45
CA ASN A 376 -6.30 4.41 23.94
C ASN A 376 -6.93 5.83 23.97
N PRO A 377 -6.61 6.81 23.10
CA PRO A 377 -7.41 8.04 23.02
C PRO A 377 -8.86 7.71 22.66
N SER A 378 -9.81 8.60 22.94
CA SER A 378 -11.24 8.33 22.71
C SER A 378 -11.63 8.35 21.21
N GLY A 379 -11.02 9.21 20.40
CA GLY A 379 -11.22 9.32 18.95
C GLY A 379 -10.21 8.50 18.15
N ALA A 380 -9.42 9.14 17.27
CA ALA A 380 -8.42 8.44 16.45
C ALA A 380 -7.01 8.50 17.07
N ALA A 381 -6.26 7.38 17.08
CA ALA A 381 -4.90 7.38 17.62
C ALA A 381 -3.93 8.18 16.71
N PHE A 382 -4.01 7.98 15.40
CA PHE A 382 -3.40 8.86 14.40
C PHE A 382 -4.45 9.36 13.41
N LEU A 383 -4.55 10.68 13.22
CA LEU A 383 -5.49 11.35 12.34
C LEU A 383 -4.76 12.31 11.38
N ILE A 384 -4.99 12.14 10.08
CA ILE A 384 -4.64 13.08 9.01
C ILE A 384 -5.92 13.45 8.26
N SER A 385 -6.19 14.75 8.09
CA SER A 385 -7.31 15.26 7.31
C SER A 385 -6.88 16.42 6.39
N GLY A 386 -6.76 16.08 5.11
CA GLY A 386 -6.34 16.98 4.03
C GLY A 386 -4.81 17.09 3.88
N GLY A 387 -4.39 17.94 2.93
CA GLY A 387 -3.02 18.43 2.85
C GLY A 387 -2.03 17.53 2.11
N THR A 388 -0.74 17.85 2.29
CA THR A 388 0.40 17.25 1.57
C THR A 388 1.63 17.03 2.46
N ALA A 389 1.45 17.05 3.79
CA ALA A 389 2.56 16.81 4.71
C ALA A 389 3.13 15.40 4.50
N ALA A 390 4.47 15.32 4.41
CA ALA A 390 5.19 14.08 4.60
C ALA A 390 5.20 13.73 6.10
N VAL A 391 4.86 12.49 6.42
CA VAL A 391 4.71 12.01 7.80
C VAL A 391 5.60 10.80 8.03
N ASP A 392 6.41 10.85 9.08
CA ASP A 392 7.22 9.74 9.60
C ASP A 392 6.87 9.51 11.08
N TYR A 393 6.38 8.31 11.39
CA TYR A 393 6.04 7.92 12.75
C TYR A 393 6.48 6.49 13.07
N ASN A 394 7.56 6.38 13.84
CA ASN A 394 8.17 5.12 14.28
C ASN A 394 7.58 4.61 15.61
N GLY A 395 6.66 5.37 16.20
CA GLY A 395 6.00 5.05 17.45
C GLY A 395 4.86 4.05 17.32
N THR A 396 4.54 3.33 18.39
CA THR A 396 3.43 2.36 18.40
C THR A 396 2.08 3.06 18.47
N LEU A 397 1.07 2.46 17.81
CA LEU A 397 -0.33 2.92 17.87
C LEU A 397 -1.19 1.79 18.44
N SER A 398 -1.97 2.09 19.49
CA SER A 398 -2.74 1.06 20.20
C SER A 398 -4.17 1.46 20.63
N LYS A 399 -5.07 0.47 20.51
CA LYS A 399 -6.46 0.46 20.97
C LYS A 399 -6.73 -0.86 21.67
N THR A 400 -6.99 -0.85 22.97
CA THR A 400 -7.10 -2.04 23.82
C THR A 400 -8.22 -1.90 24.85
N GLY A 401 -8.71 -3.01 25.38
CA GLY A 401 -9.76 -2.99 26.41
C GLY A 401 -11.07 -2.41 25.88
N THR A 402 -11.57 -1.36 26.53
CA THR A 402 -12.85 -0.69 26.21
C THR A 402 -12.69 0.57 25.34
N SER A 403 -11.52 0.83 24.76
CA SER A 403 -11.31 1.97 23.87
C SER A 403 -12.21 1.92 22.61
N SER A 404 -12.53 3.08 22.04
CA SER A 404 -13.40 3.24 20.87
C SER A 404 -12.71 4.08 19.78
N GLY A 405 -13.42 4.53 18.75
CA GLY A 405 -12.83 5.35 17.66
C GLY A 405 -11.90 4.56 16.73
N ARG A 406 -11.00 5.25 16.00
CA ARG A 406 -10.12 4.66 14.96
C ARG A 406 -8.69 4.40 15.47
N LEU A 407 -8.03 3.35 14.99
CA LEU A 407 -6.59 3.21 15.18
C LEU A 407 -5.84 4.20 14.28
N VAL A 408 -6.12 4.18 12.98
CA VAL A 408 -5.58 5.14 12.00
C VAL A 408 -6.71 5.69 11.13
N ASP A 409 -6.66 6.99 10.87
CA ASP A 409 -7.62 7.74 10.07
C ASP A 409 -6.88 8.69 9.12
N ILE A 410 -6.85 8.39 7.81
CA ILE A 410 -6.14 9.20 6.80
C ILE A 410 -7.11 9.57 5.68
N GLN A 411 -7.53 10.83 5.62
CA GLN A 411 -8.56 11.28 4.68
C GLN A 411 -8.13 12.49 3.86
N THR A 412 -8.51 12.50 2.57
CA THR A 412 -8.33 13.64 1.65
C THR A 412 -6.89 14.17 1.50
N HIS A 413 -5.89 13.38 1.89
CA HIS A 413 -4.47 13.68 1.65
C HIS A 413 -4.16 13.59 0.15
N ALA A 414 -3.35 14.52 -0.35
CA ALA A 414 -3.20 14.74 -1.78
C ALA A 414 -1.86 14.29 -2.37
N THR A 415 -0.75 14.39 -1.63
CA THR A 415 0.56 13.87 -2.08
C THR A 415 1.58 13.85 -0.94
N GLY A 416 2.67 13.10 -1.12
CA GLY A 416 3.72 12.85 -0.14
C GLY A 416 3.78 11.39 0.29
N LEU A 417 4.65 11.10 1.25
CA LEU A 417 4.73 9.81 1.94
C LEU A 417 4.16 9.95 3.35
N ILE A 418 3.28 9.03 3.74
CA ILE A 418 2.90 8.79 5.13
C ILE A 418 3.46 7.42 5.50
N SER A 419 4.42 7.37 6.42
CA SER A 419 5.05 6.15 6.92
C SER A 419 4.72 5.97 8.39
N LEU A 420 4.03 4.86 8.70
CA LEU A 420 3.67 4.44 10.05
C LEU A 420 4.41 3.12 10.34
N ASP A 421 5.56 3.25 10.98
CA ASP A 421 6.61 2.24 11.05
C ASP A 421 6.68 1.54 12.41
N GLY A 422 6.01 2.08 13.42
CA GLY A 422 5.76 1.37 14.67
C GLY A 422 4.63 0.34 14.58
N ASN A 423 4.60 -0.60 15.53
CA ASN A 423 3.58 -1.66 15.57
C ASN A 423 2.16 -1.09 15.79
N LEU A 424 1.20 -1.71 15.11
CA LEU A 424 -0.21 -1.34 15.12
C LEU A 424 -1.02 -2.39 15.86
N THR A 425 -1.79 -2.00 16.88
CA THR A 425 -2.60 -2.93 17.67
C THR A 425 -4.00 -2.38 17.91
N ASN A 426 -5.03 -3.04 17.38
CA ASN A 426 -6.39 -2.92 17.88
C ASN A 426 -6.86 -4.28 18.43
N THR A 427 -7.21 -4.32 19.71
CA THR A 427 -7.88 -5.44 20.40
C THR A 427 -9.13 -4.99 21.15
N ALA A 428 -9.55 -3.74 21.00
CA ALA A 428 -10.77 -3.21 21.58
C ALA A 428 -11.95 -3.39 20.63
N THR A 429 -12.93 -4.21 21.01
CA THR A 429 -14.08 -4.53 20.16
C THR A 429 -15.01 -3.35 19.87
N GLY A 430 -14.95 -2.28 20.69
CA GLY A 430 -15.62 -1.01 20.46
C GLY A 430 -14.88 -0.05 19.52
N ALA A 431 -13.64 -0.36 19.14
CA ALA A 431 -12.84 0.42 18.21
C ALA A 431 -12.93 -0.12 16.78
N THR A 432 -12.54 0.74 15.84
CA THR A 432 -12.39 0.50 14.40
C THR A 432 -10.89 0.47 14.07
N GLY A 433 -10.49 -0.26 13.02
CA GLY A 433 -9.07 -0.44 12.70
C GLY A 433 -8.48 0.72 11.91
N ILE A 434 -8.04 0.43 10.68
CA ILE A 434 -7.39 1.38 9.77
C ILE A 434 -8.42 1.86 8.74
N PHE A 435 -8.56 3.17 8.62
CA PHE A 435 -9.41 3.84 7.63
C PHE A 435 -8.58 4.76 6.73
N ALA A 436 -8.78 4.65 5.41
CA ALA A 436 -8.23 5.60 4.45
C ALA A 436 -9.28 5.98 3.40
N ASN A 437 -9.57 7.26 3.23
CA ASN A 437 -10.70 7.71 2.40
C ASN A 437 -10.38 8.93 1.53
N ALA A 438 -10.75 8.84 0.25
CA ALA A 438 -10.66 9.93 -0.72
C ALA A 438 -9.27 10.59 -0.84
N ASN A 439 -8.19 9.85 -0.55
CA ASN A 439 -6.82 10.31 -0.78
C ASN A 439 -6.49 10.27 -2.29
N THR A 440 -5.83 11.29 -2.83
CA THR A 440 -5.80 11.54 -4.29
C THR A 440 -4.44 11.33 -4.98
N SER A 441 -3.36 11.16 -4.23
CA SER A 441 -2.06 10.66 -4.71
C SER A 441 -1.16 10.29 -3.54
N GLY A 442 0.14 10.10 -3.80
CA GLY A 442 1.13 9.79 -2.77
C GLY A 442 1.12 8.33 -2.33
N THR A 443 1.76 8.06 -1.19
CA THR A 443 1.92 6.71 -0.64
C THR A 443 1.63 6.69 0.86
N ILE A 444 0.82 5.72 1.29
CA ILE A 444 0.57 5.39 2.70
C ILE A 444 1.20 4.02 2.96
N SER A 445 2.17 3.96 3.87
CA SER A 445 2.91 2.74 4.20
C SER A 445 2.74 2.39 5.67
N PHE A 446 2.28 1.17 5.93
CA PHE A 446 2.25 0.56 7.27
C PHE A 446 3.38 -0.46 7.34
N ASN A 447 4.46 -0.15 8.07
CA ASN A 447 5.71 -0.93 8.03
C ASN A 447 6.00 -1.72 9.33
N GLY A 448 5.36 -1.38 10.46
CA GLY A 448 5.63 -2.03 11.75
C GLY A 448 5.46 -3.55 11.74
N ALA A 449 6.37 -4.27 12.40
CA ALA A 449 6.49 -5.74 12.33
C ALA A 449 5.23 -6.51 12.76
N SER A 450 4.35 -5.93 13.58
CA SER A 450 3.03 -6.48 13.88
C SER A 450 1.91 -5.44 13.66
N LYS A 451 0.80 -5.92 13.08
CA LYS A 451 -0.37 -5.12 12.73
C LYS A 451 -1.65 -5.92 13.04
N THR A 452 -1.92 -6.10 14.33
CA THR A 452 -3.05 -6.90 14.83
C THR A 452 -4.32 -6.05 14.88
N LEU A 453 -5.39 -6.45 14.20
CA LEU A 453 -6.63 -5.69 14.06
C LEU A 453 -7.85 -6.57 14.36
N THR A 454 -8.30 -6.55 15.62
CA THR A 454 -9.46 -7.31 16.11
C THR A 454 -10.63 -6.36 16.39
N THR A 455 -11.63 -6.31 15.50
CA THR A 455 -12.63 -5.20 15.48
C THR A 455 -14.10 -5.65 15.54
N ALA A 456 -14.37 -6.95 15.73
CA ALA A 456 -15.73 -7.50 15.87
C ALA A 456 -16.69 -7.07 14.73
N ALA A 457 -17.70 -6.25 15.02
CA ALA A 457 -18.68 -5.77 14.04
C ALA A 457 -18.18 -4.59 13.19
N ASN A 458 -17.10 -3.92 13.62
CA ASN A 458 -16.45 -2.84 12.89
C ASN A 458 -15.50 -3.40 11.81
N GLY A 459 -15.29 -2.65 10.73
CA GLY A 459 -14.26 -2.97 9.74
C GLY A 459 -12.83 -2.89 10.32
N ALA A 460 -11.98 -3.86 9.98
CA ALA A 460 -10.59 -3.88 10.42
C ALA A 460 -9.67 -3.07 9.50
N VAL A 461 -9.77 -3.25 8.19
CA VAL A 461 -9.15 -2.36 7.18
C VAL A 461 -10.22 -1.94 6.19
N THR A 462 -10.43 -0.63 6.04
CA THR A 462 -11.45 -0.06 5.14
C THR A 462 -10.88 1.09 4.36
N PHE A 463 -10.72 0.89 3.05
CA PHE A 463 -10.25 1.89 2.10
C PHE A 463 -11.34 2.21 1.08
N THR A 464 -11.64 3.50 0.89
CA THR A 464 -12.68 4.01 -0.01
C THR A 464 -12.17 5.16 -0.88
N SER A 465 -12.37 5.06 -2.19
CA SER A 465 -12.16 6.15 -3.16
C SER A 465 -10.75 6.73 -3.24
N ASN A 466 -9.70 5.96 -2.91
CA ASN A 466 -8.31 6.45 -2.81
C ASN A 466 -7.59 6.55 -4.17
N THR A 467 -8.28 7.06 -5.19
CA THR A 467 -7.79 7.15 -6.58
C THR A 467 -6.43 7.83 -6.66
N GLY A 468 -5.44 7.16 -7.23
CA GLY A 468 -4.07 7.68 -7.39
C GLY A 468 -3.14 7.44 -6.19
N THR A 469 -3.66 7.09 -5.02
CA THR A 469 -2.85 6.76 -3.83
C THR A 469 -2.38 5.30 -3.88
N THR A 470 -1.15 5.03 -3.46
CA THR A 470 -0.67 3.65 -3.19
C THR A 470 -0.68 3.37 -1.69
N ILE A 471 -1.29 2.26 -1.27
CA ILE A 471 -1.39 1.85 0.14
C ILE A 471 -0.70 0.50 0.34
N ASN A 472 0.33 0.48 1.18
CA ASN A 472 1.23 -0.65 1.38
C ASN A 472 1.15 -1.19 2.81
N PHE A 473 1.01 -2.51 2.94
CA PHE A 473 1.38 -3.25 4.15
C PHE A 473 2.70 -4.00 3.87
N THR A 474 3.76 -3.63 4.59
CA THR A 474 5.10 -4.23 4.43
C THR A 474 5.51 -5.07 5.64
N ALA A 475 6.64 -5.78 5.56
CA ALA A 475 7.20 -6.65 6.61
C ALA A 475 6.32 -7.83 7.10
N GLY A 476 5.10 -8.00 6.58
CA GLY A 476 4.14 -9.01 7.05
C GLY A 476 3.37 -8.57 8.30
N GLY A 477 2.95 -9.56 9.09
CA GLY A 477 2.36 -9.33 10.42
C GLY A 477 0.97 -8.68 10.44
N LEU A 478 0.29 -8.54 9.29
CA LEU A 478 -1.10 -8.09 9.22
C LEU A 478 -2.04 -9.22 9.64
N VAL A 479 -2.56 -9.15 10.87
CA VAL A 479 -3.42 -10.17 11.47
C VAL A 479 -4.79 -9.57 11.75
N ILE A 480 -5.76 -9.89 10.90
CA ILE A 480 -7.12 -9.33 10.96
C ILE A 480 -8.09 -10.37 11.57
N ASN A 481 -8.86 -9.96 12.59
CA ASN A 481 -9.90 -10.78 13.22
C ASN A 481 -11.22 -9.99 13.35
N THR A 482 -12.24 -10.37 12.58
CA THR A 482 -13.57 -9.75 12.64
C THR A 482 -14.65 -10.78 12.95
N THR A 483 -15.84 -10.31 13.32
CA THR A 483 -17.05 -11.14 13.40
C THR A 483 -17.96 -10.82 12.22
N SER A 484 -18.87 -9.85 12.37
CA SER A 484 -19.71 -9.34 11.27
C SER A 484 -19.08 -8.17 10.50
N GLY A 485 -18.00 -7.58 11.00
CA GLY A 485 -17.25 -6.54 10.31
C GLY A 485 -16.45 -7.10 9.13
N GLY A 486 -16.30 -6.31 8.06
CA GLY A 486 -15.43 -6.67 6.93
C GLY A 486 -13.96 -6.71 7.35
N GLY A 487 -13.23 -7.74 6.93
CA GLY A 487 -11.82 -7.92 7.28
C GLY A 487 -10.92 -6.89 6.59
N TYR A 488 -10.58 -7.15 5.32
CA TYR A 488 -9.86 -6.22 4.45
C TYR A 488 -10.78 -5.79 3.31
N SER A 489 -11.16 -4.52 3.27
CA SER A 489 -12.01 -3.95 2.22
C SER A 489 -11.31 -2.76 1.55
N ALA A 490 -11.06 -2.84 0.24
CA ALA A 490 -10.40 -1.80 -0.55
C ALA A 490 -11.17 -1.50 -1.84
N THR A 491 -11.82 -0.34 -1.89
CA THR A 491 -12.85 -0.04 -2.89
C THR A 491 -12.72 1.33 -3.53
N GLY A 492 -13.10 1.45 -4.80
CA GLY A 492 -13.33 2.73 -5.48
C GLY A 492 -12.07 3.50 -5.91
N GLY A 493 -10.89 2.87 -5.89
CA GLY A 493 -9.69 3.40 -6.53
C GLY A 493 -8.44 3.37 -5.66
N GLY A 494 -7.30 3.58 -6.32
CA GLY A 494 -5.96 3.48 -5.75
C GLY A 494 -5.27 2.17 -6.09
N THR A 495 -4.08 1.96 -5.51
CA THR A 495 -3.31 0.73 -5.58
C THR A 495 -3.10 0.16 -4.19
N VAL A 496 -3.29 -1.14 -3.99
CA VAL A 496 -3.03 -1.84 -2.72
C VAL A 496 -1.97 -2.93 -2.87
N ASN A 497 -1.09 -3.03 -1.87
CA ASN A 497 -0.10 -4.10 -1.74
C ASN A 497 -0.11 -4.65 -0.31
N VAL A 498 0.02 -5.97 -0.16
CA VAL A 498 0.20 -6.65 1.13
C VAL A 498 1.33 -7.66 0.97
N THR A 499 2.45 -7.44 1.66
CA THR A 499 3.69 -8.21 1.47
C THR A 499 4.17 -8.87 2.76
N GLY A 500 5.10 -9.81 2.66
CA GLY A 500 5.46 -10.72 3.75
C GLY A 500 4.60 -11.98 3.76
N THR A 501 5.04 -13.00 4.51
CA THR A 501 4.51 -14.38 4.46
C THR A 501 3.62 -14.76 5.65
N THR A 502 3.30 -13.80 6.53
CA THR A 502 2.65 -14.03 7.82
C THR A 502 1.31 -13.32 7.98
N ASN A 503 0.78 -12.74 6.90
CA ASN A 503 -0.49 -12.00 6.93
C ASN A 503 -1.68 -12.97 6.97
N THR A 504 -2.68 -12.71 7.82
CA THR A 504 -3.87 -13.55 7.96
C THR A 504 -5.14 -12.72 8.07
N ILE A 505 -6.25 -13.28 7.58
CA ILE A 505 -7.59 -12.74 7.80
C ILE A 505 -8.49 -13.85 8.33
N THR A 506 -9.16 -13.60 9.47
CA THR A 506 -10.29 -14.40 9.93
C THR A 506 -11.49 -13.49 10.13
N SER A 507 -12.61 -13.83 9.49
CA SER A 507 -13.91 -13.21 9.69
C SER A 507 -14.95 -14.30 10.01
N THR A 508 -16.07 -13.95 10.63
CA THR A 508 -17.25 -14.82 10.65
C THR A 508 -18.21 -14.42 9.52
N THR A 509 -19.22 -13.61 9.81
CA THR A 509 -20.28 -13.24 8.87
C THR A 509 -19.97 -12.01 8.01
N GLY A 510 -18.88 -11.29 8.30
CA GLY A 510 -18.34 -10.27 7.40
C GLY A 510 -17.55 -10.90 6.24
N THR A 511 -17.54 -10.28 5.07
CA THR A 511 -16.61 -10.69 3.98
C THR A 511 -15.16 -10.49 4.44
N ALA A 512 -14.33 -11.52 4.29
CA ALA A 512 -12.96 -11.51 4.79
C ALA A 512 -12.06 -10.61 3.92
N LEU A 513 -12.10 -10.78 2.60
CA LEU A 513 -11.36 -9.95 1.64
C LEU A 513 -12.30 -9.41 0.57
N ASN A 514 -12.29 -8.10 0.35
CA ASN A 514 -13.05 -7.41 -0.68
C ASN A 514 -12.16 -6.37 -1.38
N VAL A 515 -11.88 -6.56 -2.67
CA VAL A 515 -11.11 -5.62 -3.50
C VAL A 515 -11.91 -5.32 -4.76
N ALA A 516 -12.49 -4.12 -4.85
CA ALA A 516 -13.47 -3.77 -5.88
C ALA A 516 -13.20 -2.39 -6.50
N ASN A 517 -12.89 -2.36 -7.80
CA ASN A 517 -12.46 -1.16 -8.54
C ASN A 517 -11.18 -0.53 -7.95
N THR A 518 -10.25 -1.37 -7.48
CA THR A 518 -8.99 -0.97 -6.83
C THR A 518 -7.87 -1.83 -7.38
N THR A 519 -6.75 -1.23 -7.78
CA THR A 519 -5.63 -1.97 -8.39
C THR A 519 -4.90 -2.80 -7.34
N ILE A 520 -4.71 -4.09 -7.58
CA ILE A 520 -3.68 -4.87 -6.87
C ILE A 520 -2.34 -4.55 -7.54
N GLY A 521 -1.41 -3.99 -6.76
CA GLY A 521 -0.09 -3.62 -7.28
C GLY A 521 0.79 -4.85 -7.57
N ALA A 522 1.89 -4.63 -8.29
CA ALA A 522 2.80 -5.69 -8.72
C ALA A 522 3.51 -6.44 -7.58
N SER A 523 3.40 -5.97 -6.33
CA SER A 523 3.85 -6.70 -5.14
C SER A 523 2.81 -7.70 -4.61
N ASN A 524 1.63 -7.80 -5.24
CA ASN A 524 0.50 -8.67 -4.90
C ASN A 524 -0.17 -8.39 -3.54
N LEU A 525 -1.29 -9.08 -3.31
CA LEU A 525 -1.86 -9.31 -1.99
C LEU A 525 -1.44 -10.71 -1.52
N ASN A 526 -0.44 -10.77 -0.64
CA ASN A 526 0.14 -12.03 -0.15
C ASN A 526 -0.37 -12.33 1.27
N PHE A 527 -1.13 -13.41 1.39
CA PHE A 527 -1.67 -13.90 2.66
C PHE A 527 -1.20 -15.34 2.92
N LEU A 528 -0.89 -15.64 4.18
CA LEU A 528 -0.71 -16.99 4.66
C LEU A 528 -2.04 -17.74 4.62
N SER A 529 -3.09 -17.11 5.16
CA SER A 529 -4.44 -17.68 5.20
C SER A 529 -5.56 -16.63 5.17
N ILE A 530 -6.71 -17.02 4.60
CA ILE A 530 -7.96 -16.24 4.61
C ILE A 530 -9.12 -17.17 4.99
N SER A 531 -9.86 -16.80 6.04
CA SER A 531 -10.98 -17.59 6.57
C SER A 531 -12.25 -16.74 6.74
N ALA A 532 -13.41 -17.34 6.45
CA ALA A 532 -14.74 -16.73 6.54
C ALA A 532 -15.77 -17.80 6.94
N ASN A 533 -16.75 -17.47 7.79
CA ASN A 533 -17.75 -18.43 8.29
C ASN A 533 -19.13 -17.79 8.47
N GLY A 534 -20.03 -17.99 7.50
CA GLY A 534 -21.38 -17.41 7.51
C GLY A 534 -21.52 -16.07 6.78
N ALA A 535 -20.56 -15.69 5.93
CA ALA A 535 -20.63 -14.47 5.13
C ALA A 535 -21.42 -14.66 3.81
N ALA A 536 -21.90 -13.57 3.21
CA ALA A 536 -22.56 -13.64 1.90
C ALA A 536 -21.57 -14.03 0.78
N ASN A 537 -20.34 -13.51 0.84
CA ASN A 537 -19.20 -13.96 0.05
C ASN A 537 -17.96 -13.98 0.94
N GLY A 538 -17.06 -14.95 0.77
CA GLY A 538 -15.82 -15.06 1.55
C GLY A 538 -14.72 -14.11 1.05
N ILE A 539 -14.40 -14.22 -0.23
CA ILE A 539 -13.42 -13.41 -0.96
C ILE A 539 -14.08 -12.80 -2.21
N VAL A 540 -13.95 -11.49 -2.38
CA VAL A 540 -14.45 -10.74 -3.55
C VAL A 540 -13.28 -10.01 -4.20
N LEU A 541 -13.05 -10.28 -5.48
CA LEU A 541 -12.09 -9.56 -6.33
C LEU A 541 -12.84 -9.08 -7.57
N ASN A 542 -12.99 -7.78 -7.77
CA ASN A 542 -13.74 -7.22 -8.89
C ASN A 542 -13.00 -6.05 -9.52
N THR A 543 -12.57 -6.19 -10.78
CA THR A 543 -11.87 -5.13 -11.52
C THR A 543 -10.62 -4.68 -10.76
N THR A 544 -9.69 -5.63 -10.57
CA THR A 544 -8.50 -5.49 -9.70
C THR A 544 -7.26 -4.96 -10.41
N GLY A 545 -7.43 -4.43 -11.63
CA GLY A 545 -6.34 -3.93 -12.47
C GLY A 545 -5.58 -5.05 -13.21
N ALA A 546 -4.38 -4.72 -13.68
CA ALA A 546 -3.57 -5.60 -14.54
C ALA A 546 -2.09 -5.66 -14.11
N SER A 547 -1.80 -5.44 -12.82
CA SER A 547 -0.42 -5.34 -12.30
C SER A 547 -0.02 -6.50 -11.39
N GLY A 548 -0.92 -6.97 -10.53
CA GLY A 548 -0.70 -8.11 -9.64
C GLY A 548 -2.02 -8.79 -9.27
N GLY A 549 -1.96 -9.74 -8.33
CA GLY A 549 -3.09 -10.59 -7.95
C GLY A 549 -3.11 -11.00 -6.48
N LEU A 550 -4.03 -11.90 -6.14
CA LEU A 550 -4.15 -12.49 -4.80
C LEU A 550 -3.35 -13.80 -4.73
N SER A 551 -2.46 -13.91 -3.75
CA SER A 551 -1.74 -15.14 -3.42
C SER A 551 -2.03 -15.57 -1.98
N VAL A 552 -2.77 -16.65 -1.81
CA VAL A 552 -2.94 -17.36 -0.52
C VAL A 552 -2.00 -18.56 -0.54
N THR A 553 -1.05 -18.65 0.40
CA THR A 553 0.06 -19.61 0.32
C THR A 553 -0.10 -20.87 1.19
N GLY A 554 -0.74 -20.75 2.35
CA GLY A 554 -0.69 -21.75 3.41
C GLY A 554 0.73 -22.14 3.84
N THR A 555 0.85 -23.28 4.52
CA THR A 555 2.12 -23.86 4.98
C THR A 555 2.40 -25.21 4.30
N GLY A 556 3.42 -25.26 3.43
CA GLY A 556 3.87 -26.51 2.79
C GLY A 556 2.76 -27.20 1.99
N THR A 557 2.42 -28.44 2.37
CA THR A 557 1.32 -29.24 1.80
C THR A 557 0.19 -29.48 2.81
N THR A 558 0.16 -28.76 3.94
CA THR A 558 -0.85 -28.96 4.99
C THR A 558 -2.20 -28.44 4.52
N ASN A 559 -3.15 -29.33 4.26
CA ASN A 559 -4.53 -28.95 3.90
C ASN A 559 -5.15 -28.02 4.96
N GLY A 560 -6.00 -27.08 4.53
CA GLY A 560 -6.61 -26.04 5.37
C GLY A 560 -5.67 -24.95 5.89
N SER A 561 -4.35 -25.05 5.70
CA SER A 561 -3.40 -24.03 6.17
C SER A 561 -3.49 -22.70 5.42
N GLY A 562 -4.07 -22.68 4.23
CA GLY A 562 -4.49 -21.48 3.50
C GLY A 562 -5.77 -20.82 4.05
N GLY A 563 -6.36 -21.38 5.10
CA GLY A 563 -7.60 -20.92 5.71
C GLY A 563 -8.81 -21.77 5.32
N THR A 564 -9.97 -21.36 5.84
CA THR A 564 -11.24 -22.07 5.64
C THR A 564 -12.36 -21.10 5.32
N ILE A 565 -12.95 -21.24 4.14
CA ILE A 565 -14.09 -20.46 3.65
C ILE A 565 -15.32 -21.35 3.73
N GLN A 566 -16.25 -21.07 4.65
CA GLN A 566 -17.31 -22.01 4.98
C GLN A 566 -18.67 -21.37 5.26
N ASN A 567 -19.73 -22.16 5.07
CA ASN A 567 -21.13 -21.77 5.27
C ASN A 567 -21.47 -20.44 4.57
N ILE A 568 -20.98 -20.26 3.33
CA ILE A 568 -21.08 -19.00 2.59
C ILE A 568 -22.35 -19.02 1.73
N THR A 569 -23.18 -17.98 1.82
CA THR A 569 -24.48 -17.96 1.16
C THR A 569 -24.36 -18.01 -0.36
N ASN A 570 -23.64 -17.05 -0.94
CA ASN A 570 -23.56 -16.90 -2.39
C ASN A 570 -22.31 -17.60 -2.93
N ARG A 571 -21.12 -17.02 -2.77
CA ARG A 571 -19.87 -17.50 -3.40
C ARG A 571 -18.67 -17.41 -2.47
N GLY A 572 -17.97 -18.52 -2.26
CA GLY A 572 -16.76 -18.59 -1.43
C GLY A 572 -15.66 -17.65 -1.93
N VAL A 573 -15.35 -17.75 -3.22
CA VAL A 573 -14.59 -16.78 -4.01
C VAL A 573 -15.47 -16.28 -5.15
N SER A 574 -15.55 -14.96 -5.33
CA SER A 574 -16.11 -14.33 -6.53
C SER A 574 -15.08 -13.39 -7.14
N ALA A 575 -14.36 -13.88 -8.15
CA ALA A 575 -13.38 -13.11 -8.90
C ALA A 575 -13.97 -12.66 -10.25
N THR A 576 -13.76 -11.40 -10.62
CA THR A 576 -14.17 -10.83 -11.91
C THR A 576 -13.16 -9.80 -12.38
N SER A 577 -12.75 -9.86 -13.66
CA SER A 577 -11.74 -8.94 -14.24
C SER A 577 -10.50 -8.82 -13.36
N THR A 578 -9.78 -9.94 -13.22
CA THR A 578 -8.69 -10.13 -12.24
C THR A 578 -7.53 -10.92 -12.84
N LEU A 579 -6.32 -10.65 -12.39
CA LEU A 579 -5.06 -11.25 -12.86
C LEU A 579 -4.38 -12.04 -11.72
N ASN A 580 -3.68 -13.13 -12.07
CA ASN A 580 -2.78 -13.89 -11.19
C ASN A 580 -3.42 -14.29 -9.85
N LEU A 581 -4.53 -15.03 -9.90
CA LEU A 581 -5.15 -15.60 -8.70
C LEU A 581 -4.47 -16.92 -8.33
N SER A 582 -3.85 -17.01 -7.15
CA SER A 582 -3.24 -18.22 -6.62
C SER A 582 -3.84 -18.56 -5.26
N LEU A 583 -4.51 -19.69 -5.16
CA LEU A 583 -5.07 -20.22 -3.91
C LEU A 583 -4.42 -21.57 -3.60
N LYS A 584 -3.68 -21.64 -2.48
CA LYS A 584 -2.97 -22.83 -2.05
C LYS A 584 -3.40 -23.28 -0.66
N ASN A 585 -3.54 -24.60 -0.47
CA ASN A 585 -3.85 -25.25 0.81
C ASN A 585 -5.14 -24.75 1.49
N ILE A 586 -6.11 -24.22 0.75
CA ILE A 586 -7.34 -23.61 1.28
C ILE A 586 -8.50 -24.63 1.24
N THR A 587 -9.38 -24.60 2.24
CA THR A 587 -10.55 -25.49 2.31
C THR A 587 -11.85 -24.71 2.18
N PHE A 588 -12.77 -25.20 1.36
CA PHE A 588 -14.10 -24.67 1.12
C PHE A 588 -15.15 -25.67 1.59
N THR A 589 -15.94 -25.33 2.63
CA THR A 589 -16.92 -26.27 3.23
C THR A 589 -18.30 -25.64 3.29
N ASN A 590 -19.26 -26.13 2.51
CA ASN A 590 -20.53 -25.42 2.28
C ASN A 590 -20.28 -23.98 1.80
N ALA A 591 -19.31 -23.78 0.89
CA ALA A 591 -18.87 -22.46 0.44
C ALA A 591 -19.78 -21.82 -0.62
N ASN A 592 -20.91 -22.46 -0.88
CA ASN A 592 -22.10 -21.91 -1.51
C ASN A 592 -23.31 -22.67 -0.93
N THR A 593 -24.28 -21.99 -0.33
CA THR A 593 -25.47 -22.62 0.29
C THR A 593 -26.80 -22.21 -0.35
N THR A 594 -26.77 -21.44 -1.44
CA THR A 594 -27.97 -21.03 -2.20
C THR A 594 -27.67 -20.98 -3.69
N ASP A 595 -28.53 -21.57 -4.51
CA ASP A 595 -28.34 -21.57 -5.96
C ASP A 595 -28.38 -20.15 -6.53
N GLY A 596 -27.72 -19.98 -7.68
CA GLY A 596 -27.86 -18.79 -8.51
C GLY A 596 -28.98 -18.94 -9.53
N ALA A 597 -28.80 -18.30 -10.68
CA ALA A 597 -29.53 -18.68 -11.89
C ALA A 597 -29.07 -20.09 -12.36
N PRO A 598 -29.90 -20.83 -13.13
CA PRO A 598 -29.47 -22.07 -13.78
C PRO A 598 -28.21 -21.85 -14.63
N CYS A 599 -27.39 -22.89 -14.77
CA CYS A 599 -26.29 -22.87 -15.74
C CYS A 599 -26.77 -23.32 -17.12
N GLY A 600 -26.03 -22.92 -18.14
CA GLY A 600 -26.26 -23.33 -19.51
C GLY A 600 -25.08 -22.99 -20.40
N ALA A 601 -24.85 -23.80 -21.44
CA ALA A 601 -23.73 -23.65 -22.38
C ALA A 601 -23.65 -22.29 -23.12
N ALA A 602 -24.68 -21.44 -23.00
CA ALA A 602 -24.71 -20.07 -23.52
C ALA A 602 -24.41 -18.99 -22.46
N ASP A 603 -24.75 -19.22 -21.19
CA ASP A 603 -24.33 -18.35 -20.07
C ASP A 603 -24.39 -19.07 -18.71
N ASN A 604 -23.29 -18.97 -17.97
CA ASN A 604 -23.12 -19.43 -16.59
C ASN A 604 -22.87 -18.27 -15.59
N SER A 605 -23.01 -17.01 -16.03
CA SER A 605 -22.65 -15.84 -15.23
C SER A 605 -23.43 -15.72 -13.92
N GLY A 606 -24.70 -16.13 -13.93
CA GLY A 606 -25.62 -16.07 -12.80
C GLY A 606 -25.51 -17.25 -11.82
N CYS A 607 -24.80 -18.33 -12.16
CA CYS A 607 -24.68 -19.48 -11.25
C CYS A 607 -23.79 -19.14 -10.05
N ASN A 608 -24.11 -19.69 -8.89
CA ASN A 608 -23.24 -19.65 -7.72
C ASN A 608 -22.26 -20.84 -7.71
N ALA A 609 -21.19 -20.69 -6.93
CA ALA A 609 -20.16 -21.70 -6.79
C ALA A 609 -19.36 -21.48 -5.50
N ALA A 610 -18.63 -22.50 -5.01
CA ALA A 610 -17.58 -22.26 -4.02
C ALA A 610 -16.48 -21.35 -4.59
N ILE A 611 -16.12 -21.52 -5.87
CA ILE A 611 -15.19 -20.65 -6.59
C ILE A 611 -15.82 -20.22 -7.92
N TYR A 612 -16.12 -18.92 -8.06
CA TYR A 612 -16.60 -18.30 -9.30
C TYR A 612 -15.51 -17.39 -9.89
N LEU A 613 -15.06 -17.66 -11.11
CA LEU A 613 -14.08 -16.85 -11.85
C LEU A 613 -14.68 -16.36 -13.17
N ASN A 614 -14.70 -15.05 -13.42
CA ASN A 614 -15.20 -14.45 -14.66
C ASN A 614 -14.19 -13.45 -15.27
N THR A 615 -13.75 -13.65 -16.51
CA THR A 615 -12.73 -12.79 -17.15
C THR A 615 -11.46 -12.73 -16.29
N VAL A 616 -10.93 -13.90 -15.93
CA VAL A 616 -9.72 -14.05 -15.09
C VAL A 616 -8.56 -14.54 -15.95
N THR A 617 -7.38 -13.96 -15.78
CA THR A 617 -6.13 -14.42 -16.43
C THR A 617 -5.18 -14.99 -15.39
N ASN A 618 -4.63 -16.17 -15.65
CA ASN A 618 -3.78 -16.96 -14.75
C ASN A 618 -4.46 -17.24 -13.39
N ALA A 619 -5.22 -18.33 -13.31
CA ALA A 619 -5.78 -18.83 -12.06
C ALA A 619 -5.20 -20.20 -11.68
N THR A 620 -4.69 -20.33 -10.46
CA THR A 620 -4.11 -21.56 -9.92
C THR A 620 -4.78 -21.93 -8.60
N LEU A 621 -5.28 -23.15 -8.53
CA LEU A 621 -5.80 -23.81 -7.34
C LEU A 621 -4.88 -25.01 -7.04
N ASP A 622 -4.15 -24.97 -5.92
CA ASP A 622 -3.12 -25.95 -5.60
C ASP A 622 -3.34 -26.55 -4.20
N ASN A 623 -3.58 -27.86 -4.11
CA ASN A 623 -4.02 -28.52 -2.87
C ASN A 623 -5.23 -27.78 -2.23
N THR A 624 -6.23 -27.48 -3.07
CA THR A 624 -7.48 -26.81 -2.69
C THR A 624 -8.59 -27.85 -2.54
N ASP A 625 -9.24 -27.88 -1.38
CA ASP A 625 -10.34 -28.81 -1.13
C ASP A 625 -11.68 -28.07 -1.13
N ILE A 626 -12.67 -28.61 -1.83
CA ILE A 626 -14.06 -28.15 -1.84
C ILE A 626 -14.96 -29.33 -1.44
N ASN A 627 -15.77 -29.14 -0.40
CA ASN A 627 -16.73 -30.12 0.07
C ASN A 627 -18.10 -29.48 0.32
N GLY A 628 -19.06 -29.82 -0.52
CA GLY A 628 -20.45 -29.36 -0.42
C GLY A 628 -20.64 -27.96 -1.00
N THR A 629 -21.46 -27.89 -2.04
CA THR A 629 -22.03 -26.65 -2.58
C THR A 629 -23.47 -26.88 -2.98
N ALA A 630 -24.30 -25.84 -2.94
CA ALA A 630 -25.66 -25.92 -3.47
C ALA A 630 -25.62 -26.12 -4.99
N GLN A 631 -24.92 -25.24 -5.73
CA GLN A 631 -24.84 -25.32 -7.19
C GLN A 631 -23.50 -25.88 -7.67
N GLN A 632 -22.54 -25.07 -8.15
CA GLN A 632 -21.29 -25.57 -8.71
C GLN A 632 -20.15 -25.67 -7.67
N GLY A 633 -19.27 -26.65 -7.79
CA GLY A 633 -17.99 -26.64 -7.06
C GLY A 633 -17.12 -25.46 -7.53
N ILE A 634 -16.71 -25.50 -8.80
CA ILE A 634 -15.98 -24.44 -9.50
C ILE A 634 -16.80 -24.01 -10.73
N ASN A 635 -16.98 -22.70 -10.92
CA ASN A 635 -17.62 -22.12 -12.11
C ASN A 635 -16.70 -21.10 -12.79
N LEU A 636 -16.28 -21.38 -14.02
CA LEU A 636 -15.37 -20.55 -14.82
C LEU A 636 -16.08 -19.91 -16.02
N ARG A 637 -15.82 -18.63 -16.28
CA ARG A 637 -16.32 -17.90 -17.45
C ARG A 637 -15.22 -17.03 -18.05
N GLU A 638 -14.94 -17.17 -19.34
CA GLU A 638 -13.94 -16.34 -20.04
C GLU A 638 -12.55 -16.36 -19.33
N VAL A 639 -12.06 -17.55 -18.99
CA VAL A 639 -10.81 -17.72 -18.21
C VAL A 639 -9.64 -18.04 -19.14
N ASN A 640 -8.58 -17.25 -19.03
CA ASN A 640 -7.34 -17.38 -19.78
C ASN A 640 -6.23 -17.97 -18.91
N GLY A 641 -5.94 -19.26 -19.06
CA GLY A 641 -4.97 -19.98 -18.25
C GLY A 641 -5.51 -20.36 -16.87
N PHE A 642 -5.69 -21.66 -16.65
CA PHE A 642 -6.24 -22.22 -15.41
C PHE A 642 -5.51 -23.50 -15.01
N THR A 643 -5.15 -23.66 -13.74
CA THR A 643 -4.52 -24.87 -13.21
C THR A 643 -5.23 -25.32 -11.94
N LEU A 644 -5.75 -26.54 -11.96
CA LEU A 644 -6.21 -27.27 -10.77
C LEU A 644 -5.19 -28.38 -10.48
N ASN A 645 -4.43 -28.27 -9.40
CA ASN A 645 -3.41 -29.24 -9.02
C ASN A 645 -3.65 -29.83 -7.62
N GLY A 646 -3.51 -31.15 -7.48
CA GLY A 646 -3.51 -31.84 -6.18
C GLY A 646 -4.78 -31.62 -5.34
N SER A 647 -5.91 -31.29 -5.98
CA SER A 647 -7.07 -30.67 -5.34
C SER A 647 -8.28 -31.62 -5.31
N THR A 648 -9.10 -31.54 -4.26
CA THR A 648 -10.23 -32.45 -4.04
C THR A 648 -11.55 -31.68 -4.12
N ILE A 649 -12.38 -31.96 -5.12
CA ILE A 649 -13.71 -31.35 -5.29
C ILE A 649 -14.75 -32.44 -5.08
N ILE A 650 -15.62 -32.27 -4.07
CA ILE A 650 -16.69 -33.23 -3.76
C ILE A 650 -18.02 -32.56 -3.43
N ASN A 651 -19.12 -33.23 -3.81
CA ASN A 651 -20.50 -32.81 -3.55
C ASN A 651 -20.84 -31.43 -4.16
N GLY A 652 -20.47 -31.21 -5.43
CA GLY A 652 -21.14 -30.23 -6.31
C GLY A 652 -22.60 -30.64 -6.57
N GLY A 653 -23.53 -29.69 -6.52
CA GLY A 653 -24.94 -29.90 -6.87
C GLY A 653 -25.88 -30.39 -5.77
N ALA A 654 -25.77 -29.89 -4.53
CA ALA A 654 -26.74 -30.21 -3.49
C ALA A 654 -28.11 -29.50 -3.65
N GLY A 655 -28.25 -28.58 -4.61
CA GLY A 655 -29.44 -27.75 -4.85
C GLY A 655 -30.52 -28.45 -5.67
N GLY A 656 -30.14 -29.25 -6.67
CA GLY A 656 -31.07 -30.04 -7.49
C GLY A 656 -31.61 -29.30 -8.72
N GLN A 657 -30.85 -28.35 -9.26
CA GLN A 657 -31.08 -27.82 -10.61
C GLN A 657 -30.41 -28.69 -11.68
N THR A 658 -30.56 -28.32 -12.95
CA THR A 658 -29.91 -28.96 -14.09
C THR A 658 -28.54 -28.35 -14.38
N GLU A 659 -27.65 -29.15 -14.95
CA GLU A 659 -26.23 -28.85 -15.23
C GLU A 659 -25.36 -28.63 -13.98
N GLU A 660 -25.61 -29.35 -12.88
CA GLU A 660 -24.86 -29.23 -11.62
C GLU A 660 -23.60 -30.10 -11.57
N ALA A 661 -22.44 -29.49 -11.33
CA ALA A 661 -21.14 -30.14 -11.44
C ALA A 661 -20.12 -29.77 -10.34
N ASP A 662 -19.12 -30.64 -10.14
CA ASP A 662 -17.92 -30.29 -9.38
C ASP A 662 -17.10 -29.22 -10.13
N PHE A 663 -17.03 -29.28 -11.46
CA PHE A 663 -16.35 -28.29 -12.31
C PHE A 663 -17.16 -27.92 -13.57
N TYR A 664 -17.46 -26.63 -13.73
CA TYR A 664 -18.15 -26.06 -14.87
C TYR A 664 -17.30 -24.95 -15.51
N ALA A 665 -17.09 -25.00 -16.82
CA ALA A 665 -16.38 -23.94 -17.55
C ALA A 665 -17.08 -23.54 -18.85
N LEU A 666 -17.26 -22.22 -19.05
CA LEU A 666 -17.67 -21.60 -20.30
C LEU A 666 -16.54 -20.70 -20.81
N ASN A 667 -16.06 -20.96 -22.03
CA ASN A 667 -14.95 -20.24 -22.66
C ASN A 667 -13.67 -20.26 -21.80
N LEU A 668 -13.10 -21.46 -21.67
CA LEU A 668 -11.78 -21.71 -21.09
C LEU A 668 -10.72 -21.73 -22.21
N PHE A 669 -9.67 -20.92 -22.09
CA PHE A 669 -8.68 -20.74 -23.16
C PHE A 669 -7.26 -20.50 -22.66
N GLY A 670 -6.29 -20.55 -23.57
CA GLY A 670 -4.86 -20.57 -23.23
C GLY A 670 -4.40 -21.95 -22.76
N THR A 671 -3.33 -21.98 -21.96
CA THR A 671 -2.79 -23.23 -21.38
C THR A 671 -3.49 -23.55 -20.07
N CYS A 672 -4.17 -24.69 -20.02
CA CYS A 672 -5.00 -25.14 -18.91
C CYS A 672 -4.59 -26.54 -18.45
N ALA A 673 -4.78 -26.85 -17.16
CA ALA A 673 -4.37 -28.11 -16.58
C ALA A 673 -5.29 -28.57 -15.45
N ILE A 674 -5.58 -29.88 -15.40
CA ILE A 674 -6.20 -30.57 -14.27
C ILE A 674 -5.26 -31.73 -13.90
N THR A 675 -4.51 -31.61 -12.80
CA THR A 675 -3.40 -32.50 -12.47
C THR A 675 -3.51 -33.04 -11.06
N ASN A 676 -3.28 -34.34 -10.87
CA ASN A 676 -3.27 -35.00 -9.55
C ASN A 676 -4.55 -34.76 -8.71
N SER A 677 -5.69 -34.45 -9.34
CA SER A 677 -6.89 -33.91 -8.68
C SER A 677 -8.06 -34.89 -8.72
N SER A 678 -9.00 -34.78 -7.78
CA SER A 678 -10.15 -35.69 -7.66
C SER A 678 -11.45 -34.89 -7.66
N LEU A 679 -12.28 -35.10 -8.68
CA LEU A 679 -13.61 -34.50 -8.84
C LEU A 679 -14.62 -35.64 -8.70
N THR A 680 -15.24 -35.77 -7.53
CA THR A 680 -15.98 -36.98 -7.16
C THR A 680 -17.23 -36.73 -6.33
N VAL A 681 -18.28 -37.51 -6.60
CA VAL A 681 -19.61 -37.41 -5.96
C VAL A 681 -20.36 -36.09 -6.32
N PRO A 682 -20.37 -35.63 -7.59
CA PRO A 682 -21.28 -34.57 -8.02
C PRO A 682 -22.72 -35.11 -8.09
N ALA A 683 -23.70 -34.20 -8.20
CA ALA A 683 -25.09 -34.55 -8.48
C ALA A 683 -25.36 -34.90 -9.94
N GLU A 684 -24.75 -34.20 -10.90
CA GLU A 684 -24.87 -34.51 -12.33
C GLU A 684 -23.53 -34.85 -12.99
N ARG A 685 -22.58 -33.90 -13.08
CA ARG A 685 -21.33 -34.07 -13.87
C ARG A 685 -20.08 -33.83 -13.03
N ALA A 686 -19.00 -34.59 -13.26
CA ALA A 686 -17.75 -34.31 -12.54
C ALA A 686 -17.00 -33.13 -13.20
N ALA A 687 -16.97 -33.04 -14.52
CA ALA A 687 -16.51 -31.85 -15.23
C ALA A 687 -17.24 -31.61 -16.57
N VAL A 688 -17.49 -30.34 -16.89
CA VAL A 688 -18.01 -29.89 -18.20
C VAL A 688 -17.31 -28.62 -18.68
N ILE A 689 -16.91 -28.60 -19.96
CA ILE A 689 -16.20 -27.48 -20.59
C ILE A 689 -16.84 -27.14 -21.95
N TYR A 690 -17.51 -26.00 -22.02
CA TYR A 690 -18.11 -25.46 -23.24
C TYR A 690 -17.24 -24.35 -23.84
N ASN A 691 -16.78 -24.49 -25.08
CA ASN A 691 -15.86 -23.55 -25.74
C ASN A 691 -16.40 -23.03 -27.07
N THR A 692 -16.74 -21.74 -27.11
CA THR A 692 -17.35 -21.04 -28.25
C THR A 692 -16.32 -20.15 -28.97
N SER A 693 -15.75 -20.65 -30.08
CA SER A 693 -14.69 -19.98 -30.85
C SER A 693 -13.45 -19.58 -30.03
N LYS A 694 -12.93 -20.51 -29.22
CA LYS A 694 -11.76 -20.31 -28.33
C LYS A 694 -10.59 -21.23 -28.66
N THR A 695 -9.38 -20.83 -28.28
CA THR A 695 -8.17 -21.66 -28.41
C THR A 695 -7.72 -22.15 -27.04
N MET A 696 -7.75 -23.45 -26.80
CA MET A 696 -7.43 -24.08 -25.51
C MET A 696 -6.43 -25.21 -25.69
N ALA A 697 -5.42 -25.27 -24.84
CA ALA A 697 -4.59 -26.47 -24.66
C ALA A 697 -4.82 -26.97 -23.23
N LEU A 698 -5.50 -28.10 -23.08
CA LEU A 698 -5.90 -28.66 -21.78
C LEU A 698 -5.19 -30.00 -21.55
N THR A 699 -4.36 -30.07 -20.51
CA THR A 699 -3.74 -31.31 -20.05
C THR A 699 -4.43 -31.82 -18.78
N VAL A 700 -5.14 -32.94 -18.89
CA VAL A 700 -5.71 -33.69 -17.76
C VAL A 700 -4.75 -34.84 -17.44
N ASN A 701 -4.11 -34.83 -16.27
CA ASN A 701 -3.09 -35.82 -15.91
C ASN A 701 -3.29 -36.37 -14.49
N ALA A 702 -3.13 -37.69 -14.31
CA ALA A 702 -3.17 -38.37 -13.01
C ALA A 702 -4.39 -38.00 -12.13
N SER A 703 -5.53 -37.69 -12.76
CA SER A 703 -6.71 -37.13 -12.09
C SER A 703 -7.89 -38.10 -12.13
N THR A 704 -8.82 -37.97 -11.18
CA THR A 704 -9.98 -38.86 -11.03
C THR A 704 -11.28 -38.08 -11.22
N PHE A 705 -12.18 -38.63 -12.04
CA PHE A 705 -13.54 -38.13 -12.27
C PHE A 705 -14.51 -39.24 -11.88
N GLY A 706 -15.40 -39.00 -10.91
CA GLY A 706 -16.20 -40.09 -10.33
C GLY A 706 -17.60 -39.71 -9.86
N MET A 707 -18.56 -40.60 -10.10
CA MET A 707 -19.97 -40.39 -9.73
C MET A 707 -20.44 -41.28 -8.58
N ASN A 708 -21.52 -40.85 -7.92
CA ASN A 708 -22.13 -41.63 -6.85
C ASN A 708 -23.04 -42.73 -7.43
N GLN A 709 -22.82 -44.00 -7.05
CA GLN A 709 -23.70 -45.10 -7.48
C GLN A 709 -25.14 -44.96 -6.95
N THR A 710 -25.35 -44.34 -5.78
CA THR A 710 -26.67 -44.31 -5.13
C THR A 710 -27.62 -43.26 -5.70
N GLN A 711 -27.12 -42.23 -6.39
CA GLN A 711 -27.99 -41.21 -6.97
C GLN A 711 -28.65 -41.70 -8.28
N PRO A 712 -29.95 -41.39 -8.51
CA PRO A 712 -30.62 -41.71 -9.76
C PRO A 712 -30.27 -40.72 -10.89
N LEU A 713 -29.79 -39.53 -10.53
CA LEU A 713 -29.22 -38.53 -11.42
C LEU A 713 -27.71 -38.75 -11.58
N GLY A 714 -27.12 -38.09 -12.57
CA GLY A 714 -25.73 -38.24 -12.98
C GLY A 714 -25.60 -38.42 -14.49
N ALA A 715 -24.51 -37.91 -15.07
CA ALA A 715 -24.22 -37.97 -16.49
C ALA A 715 -22.74 -38.33 -16.76
N ASP A 716 -21.93 -37.37 -17.20
CA ASP A 716 -20.60 -37.58 -17.76
C ASP A 716 -19.46 -37.30 -16.77
N GLY A 717 -18.38 -38.07 -16.87
CA GLY A 717 -17.17 -37.85 -16.06
C GLY A 717 -16.45 -36.57 -16.47
N LEU A 718 -16.18 -36.41 -17.76
CA LEU A 718 -15.69 -35.19 -18.37
C LEU A 718 -16.33 -35.00 -19.75
N GLU A 719 -17.09 -33.91 -19.94
CA GLU A 719 -17.53 -33.46 -21.27
C GLU A 719 -16.70 -32.25 -21.71
N ILE A 720 -16.19 -32.25 -22.95
CA ILE A 720 -15.54 -31.10 -23.58
C ILE A 720 -16.19 -30.83 -24.94
N SER A 721 -16.88 -29.70 -25.06
CA SER A 721 -17.69 -29.35 -26.24
C SER A 721 -17.17 -28.08 -26.92
N SER A 722 -16.67 -28.23 -28.14
CA SER A 722 -15.96 -27.20 -28.92
C SER A 722 -16.78 -26.73 -30.12
N PHE A 723 -17.42 -25.57 -30.00
CA PHE A 723 -18.33 -24.99 -30.99
C PHE A 723 -17.70 -23.86 -31.84
N GLY A 724 -18.29 -23.60 -33.00
CA GLY A 724 -17.97 -22.43 -33.83
C GLY A 724 -16.60 -22.57 -34.50
N ALA A 725 -15.67 -21.66 -34.20
CA ALA A 725 -14.30 -21.68 -34.71
C ALA A 725 -13.27 -22.05 -33.63
N SER A 726 -13.65 -22.88 -32.65
CA SER A 726 -12.74 -23.31 -31.58
C SER A 726 -11.60 -24.18 -32.11
N ASN A 727 -10.44 -24.10 -31.47
CA ASN A 727 -9.25 -24.90 -31.78
C ASN A 727 -8.68 -25.45 -30.46
N THR A 728 -8.87 -26.73 -30.19
CA THR A 728 -8.60 -27.32 -28.88
C THR A 728 -7.60 -28.48 -28.95
N THR A 729 -6.62 -28.48 -28.05
CA THR A 729 -5.74 -29.62 -27.78
C THR A 729 -6.13 -30.18 -26.41
N ILE A 730 -6.36 -31.49 -26.33
CA ILE A 730 -6.92 -32.17 -25.16
C ILE A 730 -6.08 -33.42 -24.89
N ASP A 731 -5.20 -33.35 -23.88
CA ASP A 731 -4.45 -34.51 -23.40
C ASP A 731 -5.18 -35.11 -22.20
N VAL A 732 -5.44 -36.42 -22.20
CA VAL A 732 -6.00 -37.16 -21.05
C VAL A 732 -5.08 -38.32 -20.72
N ILE A 733 -4.21 -38.11 -19.75
CA ILE A 733 -3.06 -38.97 -19.44
C ILE A 733 -3.22 -39.58 -18.04
N ALA A 734 -2.96 -40.88 -17.90
CA ALA A 734 -2.90 -41.60 -16.62
C ALA A 734 -4.10 -41.35 -15.66
N SER A 735 -5.26 -40.99 -16.20
CA SER A 735 -6.42 -40.49 -15.44
C SER A 735 -7.50 -41.56 -15.31
N THR A 736 -8.39 -41.43 -14.32
CA THR A 736 -9.34 -42.49 -13.94
C THR A 736 -10.78 -41.98 -13.95
N PHE A 737 -11.63 -42.61 -14.74
CA PHE A 737 -13.06 -42.31 -14.87
C PHE A 737 -13.88 -43.43 -14.23
N ILE A 738 -14.52 -43.15 -13.09
CA ILE A 738 -15.18 -44.16 -12.25
C ILE A 738 -16.68 -43.95 -12.09
N GLN A 739 -17.43 -45.02 -12.33
CA GLN A 739 -18.90 -45.07 -12.23
C GLN A 739 -19.70 -43.99 -13.02
N PRO A 740 -19.27 -43.54 -14.23
CA PRO A 740 -20.10 -42.67 -15.06
C PRO A 740 -21.48 -43.26 -15.39
N LYS A 741 -22.42 -42.37 -15.71
CA LYS A 741 -23.85 -42.67 -15.92
C LYS A 741 -24.30 -42.48 -17.38
N THR A 742 -23.48 -41.80 -18.19
CA THR A 742 -23.62 -41.68 -19.65
C THR A 742 -22.29 -41.90 -20.38
N ASN A 743 -21.25 -41.10 -20.10
CA ASN A 743 -19.91 -41.27 -20.68
C ASN A 743 -18.81 -41.09 -19.63
N GLY A 744 -17.70 -41.83 -19.76
CA GLY A 744 -16.48 -41.57 -19.00
C GLY A 744 -15.85 -40.24 -19.43
N LEU A 745 -15.45 -40.18 -20.69
CA LEU A 745 -15.02 -38.97 -21.40
C LEU A 745 -15.87 -38.80 -22.67
N GLN A 746 -16.47 -37.62 -22.84
CA GLN A 746 -17.07 -37.20 -24.11
C GLN A 746 -16.36 -35.97 -24.65
N VAL A 747 -16.03 -35.96 -25.95
CA VAL A 747 -15.49 -34.78 -26.64
C VAL A 747 -16.32 -34.51 -27.89
N ILE A 748 -17.04 -33.38 -27.91
CA ILE A 748 -17.89 -32.96 -29.02
C ILE A 748 -17.21 -31.82 -29.77
N THR A 749 -17.06 -31.95 -31.09
CA THR A 749 -16.35 -30.99 -31.94
C THR A 749 -17.27 -30.53 -33.06
N GLU A 750 -17.86 -29.34 -32.95
CA GLU A 750 -18.97 -28.88 -33.79
C GLU A 750 -18.70 -27.69 -34.72
N GLY A 751 -19.29 -27.74 -35.91
CA GLY A 751 -19.42 -26.58 -36.79
C GLY A 751 -18.21 -26.44 -37.70
N THR A 752 -17.27 -25.56 -37.33
CA THR A 752 -16.00 -25.35 -38.03
C THR A 752 -14.80 -25.50 -37.09
N SER A 753 -15.01 -26.08 -35.90
CA SER A 753 -13.96 -26.25 -34.90
C SER A 753 -12.98 -27.38 -35.27
N VAL A 754 -11.83 -27.36 -34.60
CA VAL A 754 -10.77 -28.36 -34.69
C VAL A 754 -10.42 -28.84 -33.28
N SER A 755 -10.31 -30.16 -33.11
CA SER A 755 -9.83 -30.78 -31.87
C SER A 755 -8.68 -31.73 -32.18
N ASP A 756 -7.64 -31.74 -31.34
CA ASP A 756 -6.59 -32.78 -31.31
C ASP A 756 -6.62 -33.44 -29.91
N VAL A 757 -6.84 -34.76 -29.85
CA VAL A 757 -7.32 -35.46 -28.64
C VAL A 757 -6.47 -36.71 -28.35
N ASP A 758 -5.55 -36.61 -27.40
CA ASP A 758 -4.64 -37.71 -27.02
C ASP A 758 -5.04 -38.32 -25.67
N ILE A 759 -5.63 -39.52 -25.71
CA ILE A 759 -6.13 -40.26 -24.53
C ILE A 759 -5.20 -41.44 -24.27
N GLN A 760 -4.37 -41.32 -23.23
CA GLN A 760 -3.25 -42.21 -22.98
C GLN A 760 -3.25 -42.76 -21.55
N THR A 761 -2.84 -44.03 -21.41
CA THR A 761 -2.58 -44.73 -20.11
C THR A 761 -3.70 -44.65 -19.06
N SER A 762 -4.90 -44.27 -19.46
CA SER A 762 -6.03 -43.93 -18.60
C SER A 762 -6.98 -45.10 -18.40
N THR A 763 -7.76 -45.06 -17.31
CA THR A 763 -8.64 -46.15 -16.86
C THR A 763 -10.10 -45.68 -16.84
N PHE A 764 -11.00 -46.48 -17.40
CA PHE A 764 -12.43 -46.21 -17.46
C PHE A 764 -13.19 -47.42 -16.92
N ASP A 765 -14.01 -47.25 -15.88
CA ASP A 765 -14.90 -48.31 -15.37
C ASP A 765 -16.28 -47.74 -14.92
N PRO A 766 -17.41 -48.08 -15.59
CA PRO A 766 -18.77 -47.69 -15.17
C PRO A 766 -19.24 -48.36 -13.87
N GLY A 767 -18.51 -49.34 -13.34
CA GLY A 767 -18.92 -50.15 -12.21
C GLY A 767 -20.22 -50.89 -12.50
N THR A 768 -21.32 -50.36 -11.98
CA THR A 768 -22.69 -50.87 -12.16
C THR A 768 -23.53 -50.08 -13.17
N GLY A 769 -23.11 -48.87 -13.55
CA GLY A 769 -23.86 -47.93 -14.40
C GLY A 769 -24.02 -48.36 -15.86
N LEU A 770 -24.64 -47.49 -16.66
CA LEU A 770 -24.59 -47.53 -18.12
C LEU A 770 -23.59 -46.44 -18.54
N ALA A 771 -22.62 -46.77 -19.40
CA ALA A 771 -21.78 -45.75 -20.03
C ALA A 771 -21.03 -46.27 -21.26
N ALA A 772 -20.75 -45.36 -22.21
CA ALA A 772 -19.53 -45.47 -23.01
C ALA A 772 -18.32 -45.10 -22.13
N ALA A 773 -17.15 -45.65 -22.44
CA ALA A 773 -15.92 -45.23 -21.79
C ALA A 773 -15.41 -43.92 -22.41
N ILE A 774 -15.34 -43.89 -23.74
CA ILE A 774 -14.85 -42.78 -24.54
C ILE A 774 -15.84 -42.56 -25.70
N ASP A 775 -16.36 -41.34 -25.81
CA ASP A 775 -17.25 -40.93 -26.90
C ASP A 775 -16.69 -39.68 -27.60
N LEU A 776 -16.33 -39.80 -28.89
CA LEU A 776 -15.72 -38.74 -29.68
C LEU A 776 -16.63 -38.38 -30.86
N ASP A 777 -17.34 -37.26 -30.72
CA ASP A 777 -18.32 -36.73 -31.68
C ASP A 777 -17.73 -35.60 -32.54
N VAL A 778 -17.92 -35.67 -33.86
CA VAL A 778 -17.45 -34.66 -34.82
C VAL A 778 -18.58 -34.23 -35.77
N ASN A 779 -19.02 -32.98 -35.66
CA ASN A 779 -20.34 -32.57 -36.15
C ASN A 779 -20.26 -31.43 -37.18
N ASN A 780 -21.20 -31.43 -38.12
CA ASN A 780 -21.34 -30.48 -39.23
C ASN A 780 -20.18 -30.55 -40.25
N THR A 781 -19.17 -29.67 -40.12
CA THR A 781 -17.97 -29.57 -40.99
C THR A 781 -16.67 -29.51 -40.18
N ALA A 782 -16.73 -29.85 -38.90
CA ALA A 782 -15.61 -29.83 -37.98
C ALA A 782 -14.63 -30.99 -38.23
N ASN A 783 -13.45 -30.91 -37.62
CA ASN A 783 -12.36 -31.86 -37.87
C ASN A 783 -11.70 -32.29 -36.56
N MET A 784 -11.62 -33.60 -36.31
CA MET A 784 -10.95 -34.14 -35.13
C MET A 784 -9.72 -34.97 -35.50
N LYS A 785 -8.64 -34.78 -34.75
CA LYS A 785 -7.53 -35.72 -34.66
C LYS A 785 -7.56 -36.39 -33.30
N PHE A 786 -7.18 -37.68 -33.25
CA PHE A 786 -7.13 -38.40 -31.98
C PHE A 786 -6.11 -39.52 -31.93
N ASN A 787 -5.62 -39.84 -30.73
CA ASN A 787 -4.97 -41.11 -30.43
C ASN A 787 -5.48 -41.65 -29.09
N ILE A 788 -6.14 -42.80 -29.10
CA ILE A 788 -6.52 -43.58 -27.91
C ILE A 788 -5.48 -44.71 -27.76
N VAL A 789 -4.53 -44.56 -26.85
CA VAL A 789 -3.29 -45.37 -26.85
C VAL A 789 -2.90 -45.91 -25.47
N ASN A 790 -2.54 -47.20 -25.41
CA ASN A 790 -2.00 -47.88 -24.22
C ASN A 790 -2.90 -47.78 -22.96
N ASN A 791 -4.22 -47.58 -23.11
CA ASN A 791 -5.14 -47.48 -21.98
C ASN A 791 -5.37 -48.90 -21.39
N PRO A 792 -4.97 -49.16 -20.13
CA PRO A 792 -4.94 -50.52 -19.59
C PRO A 792 -6.32 -51.13 -19.33
N MET A 793 -7.35 -50.28 -19.18
CA MET A 793 -8.75 -50.70 -19.04
C MET A 793 -9.69 -49.62 -19.59
N ILE A 794 -10.35 -49.92 -20.70
CA ILE A 794 -11.46 -49.16 -21.26
C ILE A 794 -12.72 -50.04 -21.15
N LYS A 795 -13.43 -49.94 -20.02
CA LYS A 795 -14.64 -50.74 -19.74
C LYS A 795 -15.88 -49.86 -19.86
N GLY A 796 -16.97 -50.44 -20.36
CA GLY A 796 -18.27 -49.76 -20.51
C GLY A 796 -19.43 -50.75 -20.43
N LYS A 797 -20.66 -50.26 -20.55
CA LYS A 797 -21.89 -51.05 -20.46
C LYS A 797 -23.08 -50.30 -21.07
N GLY A 798 -23.93 -50.99 -21.82
CA GLY A 798 -25.19 -50.45 -22.36
C GLY A 798 -25.13 -49.92 -23.78
N ILE A 799 -24.02 -49.28 -24.17
CA ILE A 799 -23.78 -48.72 -25.52
C ILE A 799 -22.35 -49.04 -26.00
N ASN A 800 -21.91 -48.45 -27.11
CA ASN A 800 -20.57 -48.65 -27.67
C ASN A 800 -19.48 -48.17 -26.69
N ILE A 801 -18.42 -48.97 -26.48
CA ILE A 801 -17.47 -48.71 -25.38
C ILE A 801 -16.45 -47.63 -25.76
N VAL A 802 -15.86 -47.76 -26.94
CA VAL A 802 -15.18 -46.67 -27.64
C VAL A 802 -16.04 -46.30 -28.84
N ASN A 803 -16.58 -45.09 -28.85
CA ASN A 803 -17.33 -44.55 -29.98
C ASN A 803 -16.53 -43.43 -30.66
N ILE A 804 -16.35 -43.55 -31.97
CA ILE A 804 -15.89 -42.47 -32.85
C ILE A 804 -17.03 -42.20 -33.84
N PHE A 805 -17.64 -41.02 -33.79
CA PHE A 805 -18.84 -40.69 -34.52
C PHE A 805 -18.67 -39.37 -35.28
N ALA A 806 -19.00 -39.35 -36.58
CA ALA A 806 -18.99 -38.11 -37.35
C ALA A 806 -20.19 -37.98 -38.28
N PHE A 807 -20.79 -36.78 -38.35
CA PHE A 807 -21.93 -36.50 -39.22
C PHE A 807 -22.08 -35.00 -39.55
N PRO A 808 -22.77 -34.64 -40.65
CA PRO A 808 -22.93 -35.35 -41.91
C PRO A 808 -21.85 -34.95 -42.95
N SER A 809 -20.85 -34.13 -42.57
CA SER A 809 -19.71 -33.76 -43.43
C SER A 809 -18.41 -33.46 -42.66
N ALA A 810 -18.40 -33.70 -41.35
CA ALA A 810 -17.21 -33.63 -40.50
C ALA A 810 -16.21 -34.76 -40.85
N THR A 811 -14.95 -34.59 -40.45
CA THR A 811 -13.91 -35.61 -40.66
C THR A 811 -13.15 -35.94 -39.39
N PHE A 812 -12.62 -37.16 -39.31
CA PHE A 812 -11.62 -37.53 -38.31
C PHE A 812 -10.42 -38.25 -38.94
N GLU A 813 -9.24 -38.05 -38.37
CA GLU A 813 -8.12 -38.98 -38.55
C GLU A 813 -7.47 -39.34 -37.20
N GLY A 814 -7.40 -40.63 -36.88
CA GLY A 814 -6.87 -41.02 -35.57
C GLY A 814 -6.64 -42.51 -35.35
N ARG A 815 -6.23 -42.86 -34.14
CA ARG A 815 -5.83 -44.23 -33.79
C ARG A 815 -6.46 -44.73 -32.51
N ILE A 816 -6.67 -46.04 -32.48
CA ILE A 816 -7.06 -46.80 -31.30
C ILE A 816 -6.03 -47.94 -31.22
N ASN A 817 -4.97 -47.77 -30.41
CA ASN A 817 -3.81 -48.66 -30.40
C ASN A 817 -3.48 -49.23 -29.01
N SER A 818 -3.31 -50.55 -28.91
CA SER A 818 -2.83 -51.26 -27.70
C SER A 818 -3.70 -51.06 -26.44
N ASN A 819 -5.01 -50.91 -26.60
CA ASN A 819 -5.94 -50.75 -25.46
C ASN A 819 -6.62 -52.07 -25.07
N THR A 820 -6.99 -52.21 -23.80
CA THR A 820 -7.88 -53.29 -23.32
C THR A 820 -9.31 -52.79 -23.26
N VAL A 821 -10.17 -53.20 -24.19
CA VAL A 821 -11.58 -52.80 -24.25
C VAL A 821 -12.48 -53.92 -23.74
N VAL A 822 -13.40 -53.59 -22.82
CA VAL A 822 -14.30 -54.56 -22.17
C VAL A 822 -15.74 -54.05 -22.25
N ASN A 823 -16.57 -54.68 -23.09
CA ASN A 823 -18.01 -54.49 -23.06
C ASN A 823 -18.60 -55.42 -21.98
N ASN A 824 -19.09 -54.82 -20.89
CA ASN A 824 -19.64 -55.52 -19.73
C ASN A 824 -21.18 -55.72 -19.82
N GLY A 825 -21.69 -55.88 -21.05
CA GLY A 825 -23.09 -56.14 -21.40
C GLY A 825 -23.81 -54.92 -21.99
N GLY A 826 -24.78 -55.15 -22.87
CA GLY A 826 -25.57 -54.12 -23.55
C GLY A 826 -25.33 -54.06 -25.06
N SER A 827 -26.34 -53.57 -25.78
CA SER A 827 -26.36 -53.52 -27.24
C SER A 827 -25.52 -52.35 -27.76
N GLY A 828 -24.27 -52.65 -28.05
CA GLY A 828 -23.28 -51.73 -28.59
C GLY A 828 -21.95 -52.43 -28.85
N ALA A 829 -21.16 -51.89 -29.77
CA ALA A 829 -19.89 -52.51 -30.14
C ALA A 829 -18.79 -52.27 -29.10
N GLY A 830 -17.80 -53.16 -29.03
CA GLY A 830 -16.57 -52.91 -28.26
C GLY A 830 -15.86 -51.65 -28.75
N ILE A 831 -15.56 -51.60 -30.04
CA ILE A 831 -15.09 -50.38 -30.73
C ILE A 831 -16.03 -50.10 -31.89
N ARG A 832 -16.63 -48.90 -31.94
CA ARG A 832 -17.39 -48.40 -33.10
C ARG A 832 -16.67 -47.21 -33.72
N VAL A 833 -16.45 -47.27 -35.03
CA VAL A 833 -16.01 -46.12 -35.83
C VAL A 833 -17.00 -45.89 -36.96
N PHE A 834 -17.72 -44.78 -36.88
CA PHE A 834 -18.92 -44.56 -37.67
C PHE A 834 -18.92 -43.15 -38.29
N SER A 835 -18.98 -43.09 -39.62
CA SER A 835 -18.90 -41.85 -40.40
C SER A 835 -20.15 -41.66 -41.25
N GLN A 836 -20.73 -40.46 -41.26
CA GLN A 836 -21.90 -40.15 -42.08
C GLN A 836 -21.70 -39.05 -43.12
N GLY A 837 -22.43 -39.23 -44.23
CA GLY A 837 -22.59 -38.23 -45.26
C GLY A 837 -21.36 -38.11 -46.15
N ASN A 838 -20.73 -36.93 -46.20
CA ASN A 838 -19.75 -36.58 -47.24
C ASN A 838 -18.30 -36.46 -46.75
N GLY A 839 -18.05 -36.66 -45.45
CA GLY A 839 -16.70 -36.62 -44.88
C GLY A 839 -15.79 -37.75 -45.39
N ASN A 840 -14.48 -37.49 -45.44
CA ASN A 840 -13.46 -38.50 -45.69
C ASN A 840 -12.62 -38.69 -44.41
N SER A 841 -12.82 -39.81 -43.73
CA SER A 841 -12.24 -40.10 -42.42
C SER A 841 -11.31 -41.30 -42.45
N LYS A 842 -10.35 -41.37 -41.52
CA LYS A 842 -9.32 -42.41 -41.45
C LYS A 842 -9.16 -42.94 -40.02
N VAL A 843 -8.97 -44.24 -39.85
CA VAL A 843 -8.65 -44.83 -38.55
C VAL A 843 -7.64 -45.98 -38.64
N GLU A 844 -6.77 -46.10 -37.64
CA GLU A 844 -6.07 -47.36 -37.37
C GLU A 844 -6.53 -47.95 -36.03
N ILE A 845 -7.11 -49.14 -36.07
CA ILE A 845 -7.52 -49.94 -34.92
C ILE A 845 -6.49 -51.06 -34.80
N LYS A 846 -5.53 -50.91 -33.89
CA LYS A 846 -4.31 -51.73 -33.83
C LYS A 846 -4.09 -52.38 -32.46
N ASN A 847 -3.70 -53.65 -32.44
CA ASN A 847 -3.20 -54.34 -31.25
C ASN A 847 -4.16 -54.33 -30.01
N ASN A 848 -5.43 -53.98 -30.17
CA ASN A 848 -6.35 -53.88 -29.04
C ASN A 848 -6.83 -55.27 -28.61
N THR A 849 -7.04 -55.45 -27.31
CA THR A 849 -7.74 -56.62 -26.76
C THR A 849 -9.18 -56.22 -26.47
N VAL A 850 -10.13 -56.66 -27.31
CA VAL A 850 -11.56 -56.33 -27.21
C VAL A 850 -12.32 -57.55 -26.72
N THR A 851 -13.11 -57.42 -25.66
CA THR A 851 -13.78 -58.57 -25.03
C THR A 851 -15.22 -58.26 -24.61
N GLY A 852 -16.08 -59.27 -24.77
CA GLY A 852 -17.50 -59.19 -24.43
C GLY A 852 -18.33 -58.38 -25.42
N GLY A 853 -19.60 -58.17 -25.07
CA GLY A 853 -20.54 -57.34 -25.80
C GLY A 853 -21.60 -58.10 -26.59
N ASP A 854 -22.73 -57.42 -26.77
CA ASP A 854 -23.94 -58.02 -27.34
C ASP A 854 -24.18 -57.66 -28.81
N ASP A 855 -23.41 -56.72 -29.37
CA ASP A 855 -23.35 -56.42 -30.81
C ASP A 855 -22.01 -56.92 -31.42
N TYR A 856 -21.21 -56.03 -32.02
CA TYR A 856 -19.93 -56.33 -32.69
C TYR A 856 -18.72 -56.15 -31.75
N GLY A 857 -17.62 -56.85 -32.02
CA GLY A 857 -16.34 -56.56 -31.35
C GLY A 857 -15.74 -55.25 -31.87
N ILE A 858 -15.58 -55.16 -33.20
CA ILE A 858 -15.13 -53.97 -33.91
C ILE A 858 -16.10 -53.70 -35.08
N ASP A 859 -16.77 -52.55 -35.08
CA ASP A 859 -17.60 -52.04 -36.17
C ASP A 859 -16.92 -50.86 -36.87
N VAL A 860 -16.76 -50.93 -38.19
CA VAL A 860 -16.36 -49.79 -39.04
C VAL A 860 -17.42 -49.55 -40.13
N THR A 861 -18.15 -48.45 -40.01
CA THR A 861 -19.35 -48.21 -40.81
C THR A 861 -19.34 -46.81 -41.44
N CYS A 862 -19.69 -46.72 -42.72
CA CYS A 862 -19.95 -45.44 -43.40
C CYS A 862 -21.38 -45.41 -43.97
N GLN A 863 -22.22 -44.45 -43.56
CA GLN A 863 -23.65 -44.39 -43.91
C GLN A 863 -24.09 -43.01 -44.42
N LEU A 864 -25.02 -42.98 -45.38
CA LEU A 864 -25.48 -41.77 -46.07
C LEU A 864 -24.36 -41.06 -46.89
N GLY A 865 -24.76 -40.16 -47.79
CA GLY A 865 -23.88 -39.33 -48.63
C GLY A 865 -22.89 -40.07 -49.54
N THR A 866 -21.77 -39.41 -49.81
CA THR A 866 -20.71 -39.85 -50.76
C THR A 866 -19.34 -40.06 -50.11
N GLY A 867 -19.25 -40.00 -48.79
CA GLY A 867 -18.01 -40.04 -48.02
C GLY A 867 -17.27 -41.37 -48.05
N ARG A 868 -16.06 -41.37 -47.49
CA ARG A 868 -15.20 -42.57 -47.41
C ARG A 868 -14.61 -42.71 -46.00
N LEU A 869 -14.73 -43.91 -45.44
CA LEU A 869 -14.00 -44.32 -44.25
C LEU A 869 -12.87 -45.27 -44.65
N ASP A 870 -11.62 -44.88 -44.39
CA ASP A 870 -10.45 -45.75 -44.49
C ASP A 870 -10.10 -46.32 -43.11
N ALA A 871 -10.21 -47.64 -42.94
CA ALA A 871 -9.99 -48.33 -41.68
C ALA A 871 -8.91 -49.41 -41.80
N THR A 872 -7.81 -49.26 -41.06
CA THR A 872 -6.81 -50.33 -40.88
C THR A 872 -7.06 -51.05 -39.56
N ILE A 873 -7.52 -52.29 -39.62
CA ILE A 873 -7.86 -53.13 -38.47
C ILE A 873 -6.82 -54.26 -38.41
N THR A 874 -5.78 -54.13 -37.59
CA THR A 874 -4.69 -55.12 -37.57
C THR A 874 -4.15 -55.49 -36.19
N GLY A 875 -3.88 -56.78 -35.99
CA GLY A 875 -3.27 -57.32 -34.77
C GLY A 875 -4.18 -57.32 -33.53
N ASN A 876 -5.47 -57.01 -33.68
CA ASN A 876 -6.40 -56.98 -32.56
C ASN A 876 -6.78 -58.41 -32.12
N THR A 877 -6.96 -58.62 -30.83
CA THR A 877 -7.58 -59.84 -30.27
C THR A 877 -8.99 -59.49 -29.84
N ALA A 878 -10.00 -59.98 -30.56
CA ALA A 878 -11.40 -59.58 -30.35
C ALA A 878 -12.33 -60.77 -30.08
N SER A 879 -13.33 -60.60 -29.22
CA SER A 879 -14.43 -61.55 -29.02
C SER A 879 -15.78 -60.86 -28.90
N VAL A 880 -16.86 -61.61 -29.14
CA VAL A 880 -18.26 -61.20 -28.87
C VAL A 880 -18.97 -62.31 -28.12
N THR A 881 -19.92 -61.96 -27.25
CA THR A 881 -20.59 -62.93 -26.37
C THR A 881 -22.03 -63.26 -26.77
N ALA A 882 -22.73 -62.39 -27.50
CA ALA A 882 -24.11 -62.62 -27.90
C ALA A 882 -24.28 -63.42 -29.21
N LEU A 883 -25.54 -63.81 -29.42
CA LEU A 883 -26.04 -64.47 -30.62
C LEU A 883 -26.41 -63.42 -31.67
N GLY A 884 -26.08 -63.66 -32.95
CA GLY A 884 -26.60 -62.84 -34.06
C GLY A 884 -25.67 -61.77 -34.64
N PHE A 885 -24.42 -61.65 -34.18
CA PHE A 885 -23.45 -60.65 -34.68
C PHE A 885 -22.11 -61.26 -35.11
N TYR A 886 -21.19 -60.42 -35.60
CA TYR A 886 -19.84 -60.78 -36.05
C TYR A 886 -18.77 -60.14 -35.14
N VAL A 887 -17.61 -60.78 -35.01
CA VAL A 887 -16.50 -60.20 -34.22
C VAL A 887 -15.96 -58.90 -34.85
N ILE A 888 -15.82 -58.87 -36.18
CA ILE A 888 -15.46 -57.67 -36.96
C ILE A 888 -16.54 -57.42 -38.01
N HIS A 889 -16.93 -56.16 -38.22
CA HIS A 889 -17.91 -55.74 -39.21
C HIS A 889 -17.42 -54.51 -39.98
N ALA A 890 -17.59 -54.54 -41.31
CA ALA A 890 -17.29 -53.42 -42.20
C ALA A 890 -18.47 -53.17 -43.14
N LEU A 891 -19.11 -51.99 -43.05
CA LEU A 891 -20.33 -51.66 -43.79
C LEU A 891 -20.24 -50.35 -44.57
N ALA A 892 -20.38 -50.45 -45.90
CA ALA A 892 -20.70 -49.32 -46.76
C ALA A 892 -22.21 -49.28 -47.01
N GLY A 893 -22.86 -48.22 -46.53
CA GLY A 893 -24.19 -47.83 -46.95
C GLY A 893 -25.36 -48.21 -46.05
N ASN A 894 -26.55 -47.82 -46.51
CA ASN A 894 -27.83 -48.13 -45.86
C ASN A 894 -28.79 -48.79 -46.86
N SER A 895 -29.79 -49.49 -46.35
CA SER A 895 -30.79 -50.23 -47.14
C SER A 895 -31.71 -49.26 -47.90
N GLY A 896 -31.90 -49.47 -49.21
CA GLY A 896 -32.85 -48.71 -50.02
C GLY A 896 -32.45 -47.25 -50.31
N SER A 897 -31.15 -46.98 -50.47
CA SER A 897 -30.61 -45.61 -50.57
C SER A 897 -30.03 -45.28 -51.94
N VAL A 898 -29.97 -43.99 -52.29
CA VAL A 898 -29.30 -43.47 -53.52
C VAL A 898 -27.86 -42.97 -53.24
N ASN A 899 -27.34 -43.29 -52.06
CA ASN A 899 -26.03 -42.84 -51.59
C ASN A 899 -24.90 -43.72 -52.15
N THR A 900 -23.68 -43.18 -52.23
CA THR A 900 -22.54 -43.84 -52.92
C THR A 900 -21.26 -43.85 -52.09
N ASN A 901 -21.42 -43.84 -50.76
CA ASN A 901 -20.33 -43.85 -49.81
C ASN A 901 -19.55 -45.18 -49.80
N LYS A 902 -18.39 -45.17 -49.15
CA LYS A 902 -17.39 -46.23 -49.25
C LYS A 902 -16.73 -46.56 -47.91
N VAL A 903 -16.40 -47.83 -47.69
CA VAL A 903 -15.46 -48.24 -46.64
C VAL A 903 -14.30 -48.98 -47.29
N CYS A 904 -13.08 -48.51 -47.05
CA CYS A 904 -11.88 -49.29 -47.29
C CYS A 904 -11.45 -49.95 -45.98
N ALA A 905 -11.40 -51.28 -45.95
CA ALA A 905 -10.99 -52.04 -44.79
C ALA A 905 -9.74 -52.88 -45.08
N ASN A 906 -8.68 -52.63 -44.31
CA ASN A 906 -7.47 -53.44 -44.27
C ASN A 906 -7.53 -54.31 -43.01
N VAL A 907 -8.12 -55.50 -43.13
CA VAL A 907 -8.34 -56.45 -42.02
C VAL A 907 -7.26 -57.52 -42.07
N ALA A 908 -6.27 -57.44 -41.18
CA ALA A 908 -5.10 -58.32 -41.19
C ALA A 908 -4.60 -58.74 -39.79
N ASN A 909 -4.02 -59.93 -39.64
CA ASN A 909 -3.41 -60.42 -38.40
C ASN A 909 -4.31 -60.40 -37.13
N ASN A 910 -5.63 -60.24 -37.27
CA ASN A 910 -6.53 -60.19 -36.10
C ASN A 910 -6.82 -61.61 -35.59
N THR A 911 -6.86 -61.80 -34.28
CA THR A 911 -7.32 -63.03 -33.63
C THR A 911 -8.75 -62.83 -33.17
N THR A 912 -9.67 -63.71 -33.58
CA THR A 912 -11.11 -63.54 -33.31
C THR A 912 -11.76 -64.77 -32.71
N THR A 913 -12.44 -64.58 -31.58
CA THR A 913 -13.16 -65.63 -30.85
C THR A 913 -14.66 -65.35 -30.88
N ALA A 914 -15.35 -66.00 -31.82
CA ALA A 914 -16.81 -65.99 -31.87
C ALA A 914 -17.38 -66.96 -30.82
N ALA A 915 -18.31 -66.50 -29.98
CA ALA A 915 -19.03 -67.36 -29.03
C ALA A 915 -19.93 -68.38 -29.76
N ALA A 916 -20.37 -69.42 -29.04
CA ALA A 916 -21.24 -70.47 -29.56
C ALA A 916 -22.63 -69.91 -29.95
N GLY A 917 -22.78 -69.52 -31.22
CA GLY A 917 -24.00 -68.93 -31.78
C GLY A 917 -23.89 -67.46 -32.22
N ALA A 918 -22.70 -66.85 -32.11
CA ALA A 918 -22.36 -65.69 -32.94
C ALA A 918 -22.27 -66.13 -34.43
N ILE A 919 -22.54 -65.23 -35.38
CA ILE A 919 -22.66 -65.61 -36.81
C ILE A 919 -21.28 -65.83 -37.45
N GLY A 920 -20.24 -65.13 -36.99
CA GLY A 920 -18.88 -65.41 -37.45
C GLY A 920 -17.81 -64.42 -37.02
N ASN A 921 -16.63 -64.58 -37.63
CA ASN A 921 -15.44 -63.79 -37.37
C ASN A 921 -15.48 -62.41 -38.07
N PHE A 922 -15.93 -62.35 -39.34
CA PHE A 922 -15.94 -61.11 -40.11
C PHE A 922 -17.09 -61.01 -41.11
N GLN A 923 -17.79 -59.88 -41.13
CA GLN A 923 -18.69 -59.50 -42.22
C GLN A 923 -18.19 -58.25 -42.95
N ALA A 924 -18.15 -58.34 -44.28
CA ALA A 924 -18.03 -57.21 -45.17
C ALA A 924 -19.37 -57.02 -45.92
N ARG A 925 -19.99 -55.85 -45.78
CA ARG A 925 -21.34 -55.58 -46.28
C ARG A 925 -21.39 -54.32 -47.15
N SER A 926 -21.90 -54.45 -48.37
CA SER A 926 -22.08 -53.34 -49.31
C SER A 926 -23.58 -53.22 -49.60
N ALA A 927 -24.26 -52.30 -48.91
CA ALA A 927 -25.68 -52.42 -48.60
C ALA A 927 -26.58 -52.55 -49.85
N THR A 928 -26.46 -51.60 -50.78
CA THR A 928 -27.21 -51.54 -52.05
C THR A 928 -26.33 -51.06 -53.20
N ALA A 929 -26.80 -51.27 -54.44
CA ALA A 929 -26.09 -50.88 -55.66
C ALA A 929 -25.80 -49.36 -55.67
N GLY A 930 -24.51 -49.00 -55.63
CA GLY A 930 -24.03 -47.63 -55.48
C GLY A 930 -22.97 -47.50 -54.38
N HIS A 931 -23.07 -48.32 -53.34
CA HIS A 931 -22.08 -48.44 -52.26
C HIS A 931 -20.89 -49.32 -52.66
N GLU A 932 -19.72 -49.08 -52.06
CA GLU A 932 -18.51 -49.86 -52.30
C GLU A 932 -17.77 -50.25 -51.01
N ILE A 933 -17.53 -51.55 -50.85
CA ILE A 933 -16.53 -52.08 -49.92
C ILE A 933 -15.23 -52.28 -50.71
N LEU A 934 -14.13 -51.72 -50.20
CA LEU A 934 -12.78 -51.95 -50.71
C LEU A 934 -12.00 -52.77 -49.68
N LEU A 935 -11.51 -53.94 -50.05
CA LEU A 935 -10.70 -54.80 -49.19
C LEU A 935 -9.25 -54.82 -49.67
N GLN A 936 -8.34 -54.46 -48.76
CA GLN A 936 -6.91 -54.52 -48.98
C GLN A 936 -6.41 -55.96 -48.86
N GLY A 937 -5.42 -56.35 -49.67
CA GLY A 937 -4.93 -57.73 -49.77
C GLY A 937 -5.49 -58.51 -50.96
N GLY A 938 -4.77 -59.57 -51.36
CA GLY A 938 -4.90 -60.20 -52.69
C GLY A 938 -5.97 -61.29 -52.86
N GLY A 939 -6.80 -61.58 -51.85
CA GLY A 939 -7.85 -62.60 -51.96
C GLY A 939 -9.08 -62.09 -52.71
N GLY A 940 -9.55 -62.82 -53.73
CA GLY A 940 -10.67 -62.43 -54.60
C GLY A 940 -12.10 -62.67 -54.06
N THR A 941 -12.24 -63.01 -52.78
CA THR A 941 -13.51 -63.10 -52.04
C THR A 941 -13.25 -62.68 -50.59
N VAL A 942 -14.30 -62.35 -49.82
CA VAL A 942 -14.13 -61.96 -48.39
C VAL A 942 -13.42 -63.06 -47.58
N ALA A 943 -13.78 -64.32 -47.80
CA ALA A 943 -13.14 -65.47 -47.15
C ALA A 943 -11.67 -65.65 -47.57
N ALA A 944 -11.36 -65.50 -48.86
CA ALA A 944 -9.99 -65.59 -49.35
C ALA A 944 -9.12 -64.42 -48.87
N ASN A 945 -9.69 -63.21 -48.79
CA ASN A 945 -9.00 -62.01 -48.31
C ASN A 945 -8.69 -62.12 -46.81
N TRP A 946 -9.67 -62.53 -46.00
CA TRP A 946 -9.49 -62.83 -44.57
C TRP A 946 -8.34 -63.81 -44.32
N SER A 947 -8.32 -64.92 -45.05
CA SER A 947 -7.30 -65.97 -44.92
C SER A 947 -5.92 -65.57 -45.47
N ALA A 948 -5.86 -64.82 -46.57
CA ALA A 948 -4.61 -64.31 -47.12
C ALA A 948 -3.96 -63.25 -46.21
N ASN A 949 -4.77 -62.46 -45.51
CA ASN A 949 -4.33 -61.44 -44.57
C ASN A 949 -4.09 -61.99 -43.13
N THR A 950 -3.76 -63.28 -42.99
CA THR A 950 -3.28 -63.90 -41.73
C THR A 950 -4.17 -63.71 -40.49
N ASN A 951 -5.48 -63.49 -40.67
CA ASN A 951 -6.43 -63.41 -39.55
C ASN A 951 -6.78 -64.81 -39.02
N THR A 952 -6.90 -64.97 -37.70
CA THR A 952 -7.20 -66.24 -37.02
C THR A 952 -8.67 -66.25 -36.55
N PRO A 953 -9.43 -67.35 -36.76
CA PRO A 953 -9.05 -68.62 -37.38
C PRO A 953 -8.96 -68.58 -38.91
N VAL A 954 -8.23 -69.55 -39.49
CA VAL A 954 -8.12 -69.81 -40.93
C VAL A 954 -8.66 -71.21 -41.25
N PRO A 955 -9.66 -71.37 -42.14
CA PRO A 955 -10.53 -70.32 -42.67
C PRO A 955 -11.44 -69.75 -41.57
N GLY A 956 -11.79 -68.47 -41.68
CA GLY A 956 -12.75 -67.82 -40.78
C GLY A 956 -14.19 -68.04 -41.23
N LEU A 957 -15.12 -68.05 -40.27
CA LEU A 957 -16.54 -67.90 -40.54
C LEU A 957 -16.77 -66.45 -41.02
N THR A 958 -16.85 -66.26 -42.34
CA THR A 958 -16.88 -64.94 -42.96
C THR A 958 -18.11 -64.75 -43.85
N SER A 959 -18.50 -63.50 -44.06
CA SER A 959 -19.73 -63.15 -44.77
C SER A 959 -19.52 -61.98 -45.72
N GLN A 960 -20.01 -62.14 -46.96
CA GLN A 960 -20.13 -61.09 -47.96
C GLN A 960 -21.63 -60.85 -48.19
N SER A 961 -22.14 -59.64 -47.91
CA SER A 961 -23.59 -59.39 -47.92
C SER A 961 -24.00 -58.04 -48.51
N GLY A 962 -25.27 -57.94 -48.92
CA GLY A 962 -25.82 -56.79 -49.65
C GLY A 962 -25.68 -56.92 -51.17
N THR A 963 -25.99 -55.84 -51.90
CA THR A 963 -26.01 -55.79 -53.39
C THR A 963 -25.13 -54.70 -54.00
N GLY A 964 -24.30 -54.03 -53.19
CA GLY A 964 -23.29 -53.08 -53.65
C GLY A 964 -22.00 -53.73 -54.15
N VAL A 965 -21.02 -52.90 -54.49
CA VAL A 965 -19.74 -53.31 -55.08
C VAL A 965 -18.76 -53.81 -54.00
N PHE A 966 -17.94 -54.78 -54.37
CA PHE A 966 -16.80 -55.28 -53.59
C PHE A 966 -15.54 -55.26 -54.46
N THR A 967 -14.53 -54.50 -54.04
CA THR A 967 -13.26 -54.32 -54.74
C THR A 967 -12.12 -54.90 -53.90
N PHE A 968 -11.36 -55.85 -54.46
CA PHE A 968 -10.25 -56.52 -53.77
C PHE A 968 -8.89 -56.01 -54.27
N GLY A 969 -7.84 -56.12 -53.45
CA GLY A 969 -6.51 -55.59 -53.77
C GLY A 969 -6.38 -54.07 -53.64
N ALA A 970 -7.31 -53.42 -52.94
CA ALA A 970 -7.28 -51.98 -52.71
C ALA A 970 -6.14 -51.57 -51.77
N THR A 971 -5.85 -50.27 -51.71
CA THR A 971 -5.03 -49.66 -50.64
C THR A 971 -5.89 -48.69 -49.86
N CYS A 972 -5.90 -48.84 -48.53
CA CYS A 972 -6.59 -47.94 -47.62
C CYS A 972 -5.62 -46.88 -47.07
N ALA A 973 -6.12 -45.67 -46.90
CA ALA A 973 -5.35 -44.56 -46.34
C ALA A 973 -5.11 -44.74 -44.83
N ILE A 974 -4.03 -44.16 -44.33
CA ILE A 974 -3.72 -44.09 -42.89
C ILE A 974 -3.76 -42.64 -42.38
N PRO A 975 -4.09 -42.40 -41.10
CA PRO A 975 -4.00 -41.10 -40.44
C PRO A 975 -2.61 -40.48 -40.56
N ALA A 976 -2.55 -39.16 -40.77
CA ALA A 976 -1.31 -38.41 -40.95
C ALA A 976 -0.73 -37.84 -39.65
N ASN A 977 -1.49 -37.83 -38.54
CA ASN A 977 -0.91 -37.60 -37.21
C ASN A 977 0.06 -38.76 -36.85
N PRO A 978 1.09 -38.55 -36.01
CA PRO A 978 1.91 -39.64 -35.49
C PRO A 978 1.15 -40.44 -34.40
N ILE A 979 1.65 -41.63 -34.06
CA ILE A 979 1.43 -42.17 -32.71
C ILE A 979 2.31 -41.33 -31.79
N VAL A 980 1.71 -40.61 -30.84
CA VAL A 980 2.48 -40.00 -29.75
C VAL A 980 3.05 -41.12 -28.88
N SER A 981 4.33 -41.06 -28.57
CA SER A 981 4.95 -42.05 -27.68
C SER A 981 4.43 -41.85 -26.26
N PRO A 982 4.15 -42.94 -25.50
CA PRO A 982 4.18 -42.86 -24.04
C PRO A 982 5.60 -42.53 -23.53
#